data_AF-A0A2N4Z3J4-F1
#
_entry.id   AF-A0A2N4Z3J4-F1
#
_cell.length_a   1.000
_cell.length_b   1.000
_cell.length_c   1.000
_cell.angle_alpha   90.00
_cell.angle_beta   90.00
_cell.angle_gamma   90.00
#
_symmetry.space_group_name_H-M   'P 1'
#
loop_
_entity.id
_entity.type
_entity.pdbx_description
1 polymer ?
#
loop_
_entity_poly.entity_id
_entity_poly.type
_entity_poly.pdbx_seq_one_letter_code
_entity_poly.pdbx_strand_id
1 'polypeptide(L)'
;QDPWEAAAKDFQNRCVFLLVRDGENIYQVCSPVESHLGAHTLFPERDEQDALFRGFDGSRITFRDVAYTDRLRAHEKMALHYKRFLILCCGLDQRERLFGEFYDRSSNINFISMDFQEKYCRFIHDADGTGLLSDPEADTRPSLESYIKQANQHLRSGSRVFCEWRQVVNPVTAPGAAKDDSGNGYRGHSFTVDFVKSRSTSVAYQKNEEIYVDVPVVQHTYSRNAKSDKREFNAKVCLSKFRTSDSLGYLCLDTVKSADLEYYIHNRRIRANHLYYIRLFKELAALLKLEETHEEQYRSKMLAALNAGNIGDENDRVAAVDKTIQTWRCANRGASLQSGLEDEKQWKALLAMMDLIAWRGHASIPQIECYCEQLGNSPLRLVVMPNGKLGLYVAPRAEERNDAAEKHKWAIRVVLSLTRTGVKEVSRSWALVNELSVSECTLKEWPLVDEWKGLKSVFESYDRKLKALADIELGRETLKRLNPSNQEGLSELAELWINAFEEMNFYRPTGGIVQKPVMMIPIGLIVDREEWSYLYLGTRGSAVEYIYQNLNDKALKARVAHRLISNYEVKEGKLDNLANKKTSLGLFCTKQRPDMAPFSADRNIETYGPDFGVNHAVLTHMVSFKSQIALIQQEADRGLHRLFTIASNLVSSAGELLIDQLLGDAARDADEPVDILEVVINPAPTGEPGAKLKKNGETFWHKHWCDLCKPGTEESLALSHIHAPDHVITRTSFSSKEDAILFVLKTMPQARKYEKDFFRDNDFDVPDGIIERWIDR
;
A
#
# COMPACT_ATOMS: atom_id res chain seq x y z
N GLN A 1 37.76 -30.14 -13.22
CA GLN A 1 38.44 -30.37 -11.93
C GLN A 1 38.49 -31.86 -11.72
N ASP A 2 39.63 -32.41 -11.29
CA ASP A 2 39.76 -33.83 -10.97
C ASP A 2 38.78 -34.17 -9.83
N PRO A 3 37.85 -35.13 -10.02
CA PRO A 3 36.90 -35.54 -8.98
C PRO A 3 37.57 -35.95 -7.67
N TRP A 4 38.80 -36.48 -7.72
CA TRP A 4 39.56 -36.87 -6.53
C TRP A 4 40.18 -35.68 -5.81
N GLU A 5 40.67 -34.66 -6.54
CA GLU A 5 41.06 -33.39 -5.93
C GLU A 5 39.87 -32.66 -5.31
N ALA A 6 38.70 -32.70 -5.97
CA ALA A 6 37.49 -32.08 -5.44
C ALA A 6 37.04 -32.78 -4.15
N ALA A 7 37.03 -34.12 -4.12
CA ALA A 7 36.71 -34.89 -2.92
C ALA A 7 37.74 -34.70 -1.79
N ALA A 8 39.04 -34.62 -2.12
CA ALA A 8 40.08 -34.34 -1.13
C ALA A 8 39.97 -32.93 -0.54
N LYS A 9 39.67 -31.93 -1.38
CA LYS A 9 39.39 -30.55 -0.93
C LYS A 9 38.10 -30.47 -0.11
N ASP A 10 37.07 -31.21 -0.50
CA ASP A 10 35.80 -31.25 0.24
C ASP A 10 35.98 -31.94 1.60
N PHE A 11 36.82 -32.98 1.68
CA PHE A 11 37.22 -33.62 2.92
C PHE A 11 38.02 -32.65 3.83
N GLN A 12 38.98 -31.91 3.27
CA GLN A 12 39.73 -30.88 4.00
C GLN A 12 38.85 -29.72 4.47
N ASN A 13 37.88 -29.28 3.66
CA ASN A 13 36.93 -28.23 4.02
C ASN A 13 36.00 -28.64 5.17
N ARG A 14 35.79 -29.95 5.38
CA ARG A 14 35.00 -30.50 6.48
C ARG A 14 35.82 -30.70 7.77
N CYS A 15 37.13 -30.51 7.75
CA CYS A 15 37.94 -30.59 8.96
C CYS A 15 37.68 -29.37 9.85
N VAL A 16 37.20 -29.60 11.08
CA VAL A 16 37.06 -28.55 12.10
C VAL A 16 38.43 -28.27 12.72
N PHE A 17 38.79 -26.99 12.84
CA PHE A 17 40.05 -26.53 13.42
C PHE A 17 39.83 -25.32 14.33
N LEU A 18 40.77 -25.11 15.26
CA LEU A 18 40.76 -23.93 16.13
C LEU A 18 41.62 -22.84 15.49
N LEU A 19 41.12 -21.60 15.49
CA LEU A 19 41.90 -20.43 15.11
C LEU A 19 42.38 -19.73 16.38
N VAL A 20 43.69 -19.61 16.51
CA VAL A 20 44.32 -18.85 17.60
C VAL A 20 44.97 -17.62 17.01
N ARG A 21 44.72 -16.46 17.61
CA ARG A 21 45.31 -15.19 17.19
C ARG A 21 46.19 -14.64 18.31
N ASP A 22 47.44 -14.36 17.99
CA ASP A 22 48.38 -13.65 18.85
C ASP A 22 48.86 -12.39 18.11
N GLY A 23 48.37 -11.22 18.53
CA GLY A 23 48.60 -9.96 17.82
C GLY A 23 48.09 -10.00 16.36
N GLU A 24 49.00 -9.89 15.41
CA GLU A 24 48.72 -9.99 13.96
C GLU A 24 48.90 -11.41 13.40
N ASN A 25 49.42 -12.34 14.20
CA ASN A 25 49.64 -13.72 13.78
C ASN A 25 48.37 -14.56 13.97
N ILE A 26 48.02 -15.35 12.96
CA ILE A 26 46.88 -16.27 12.98
C ILE A 26 47.40 -17.69 12.80
N TYR A 27 47.11 -18.55 13.76
CA TYR A 27 47.51 -19.94 13.79
C TYR A 27 46.29 -20.85 13.64
N GLN A 28 46.42 -21.85 12.78
CA GLN A 28 45.45 -22.92 12.62
C GLN A 28 45.91 -24.12 13.45
N VAL A 29 45.08 -24.53 14.41
CA VAL A 29 45.34 -25.68 15.29
C VAL A 29 44.38 -26.81 14.93
N CYS A 30 44.93 -27.87 14.35
CA CYS A 30 44.19 -29.10 14.06
C CYS A 30 44.20 -30.00 15.30
N SER A 31 43.04 -30.17 15.94
CA SER A 31 42.91 -31.03 17.12
C SER A 31 42.41 -32.42 16.73
N PRO A 32 43.08 -33.51 17.14
CA PRO A 32 42.61 -34.89 16.90
C PRO A 32 41.48 -35.31 17.86
N VAL A 33 41.05 -34.43 18.77
CA VAL A 33 40.05 -34.75 19.79
C VAL A 33 38.65 -34.54 19.22
N GLU A 34 37.92 -35.63 18.99
CA GLU A 34 36.57 -35.62 18.40
C GLU A 34 35.58 -34.70 19.12
N SER A 35 35.71 -34.55 20.45
CA SER A 35 34.83 -33.65 21.21
C SER A 35 35.00 -32.18 20.82
N HIS A 36 36.14 -31.76 20.29
CA HIS A 36 36.34 -30.40 19.77
C HIS A 36 35.68 -30.20 18.39
N LEU A 37 35.49 -31.29 17.63
CA LEU A 37 34.90 -31.25 16.29
C LEU A 37 33.36 -31.22 16.31
N GLY A 38 32.75 -31.74 17.38
CA GLY A 38 31.29 -31.86 17.53
C GLY A 38 30.63 -30.84 18.48
N ALA A 39 31.37 -29.89 19.04
CA ALA A 39 30.84 -28.87 19.94
C ALA A 39 30.46 -27.60 19.18
N HIS A 40 29.31 -27.00 19.52
CA HIS A 40 28.84 -25.75 18.91
C HIS A 40 29.56 -24.50 19.46
N THR A 41 30.13 -24.60 20.67
CA THR A 41 30.86 -23.53 21.38
C THR A 41 32.12 -24.11 22.03
N LEU A 42 33.15 -23.27 22.25
CA LEU A 42 34.41 -23.68 22.92
C LEU A 42 34.29 -23.64 24.45
N PHE A 43 33.38 -22.79 24.95
CA PHE A 43 33.11 -22.59 26.37
C PHE A 43 31.61 -22.72 26.59
N PRO A 44 31.16 -23.39 27.68
CA PRO A 44 29.76 -23.45 28.03
C PRO A 44 29.19 -22.05 28.28
N GLU A 45 27.96 -21.78 27.84
CA GLU A 45 27.23 -20.57 28.28
C GLU A 45 26.79 -20.72 29.74
N ARG A 46 26.55 -19.59 30.43
CA ARG A 46 26.11 -19.60 31.84
C ARG A 46 24.85 -20.44 32.06
N ASP A 47 23.91 -20.36 31.14
CA ASP A 47 22.61 -21.05 31.25
C ASP A 47 22.62 -22.44 30.60
N GLU A 48 23.66 -22.81 29.84
CA GLU A 48 23.71 -24.07 29.08
C GLU A 48 23.82 -25.29 30.01
N GLN A 49 24.56 -25.14 31.13
CA GLN A 49 24.65 -26.19 32.15
C GLN A 49 23.32 -26.38 32.90
N ASP A 50 22.60 -25.30 33.18
CA ASP A 50 21.31 -25.35 33.87
C ASP A 50 20.17 -25.79 32.93
N ALA A 51 20.23 -25.43 31.64
CA ALA A 51 19.26 -25.81 30.61
C ALA A 51 19.25 -27.32 30.36
N LEU A 52 20.37 -28.01 30.56
CA LEU A 52 20.44 -29.48 30.50
C LEU A 52 19.51 -30.14 31.52
N PHE A 53 19.20 -29.47 32.64
CA PHE A 53 18.29 -29.93 33.67
C PHE A 53 16.91 -29.25 33.58
N ARG A 54 16.50 -28.79 32.39
CA ARG A 54 15.13 -28.31 32.10
C ARG A 54 14.42 -29.17 31.04
N GLY A 55 13.14 -29.45 31.26
CA GLY A 55 12.24 -30.11 30.32
C GLY A 55 11.84 -29.19 29.17
N PHE A 56 11.22 -29.75 28.12
CA PHE A 56 10.71 -28.99 26.96
C PHE A 56 9.63 -27.97 27.36
N ASP A 57 8.92 -28.25 28.45
CA ASP A 57 7.93 -27.39 29.10
C ASP A 57 8.53 -26.38 30.11
N GLY A 58 9.85 -26.36 30.25
CA GLY A 58 10.56 -25.50 31.21
C GLY A 58 10.61 -26.05 32.64
N SER A 59 10.07 -27.25 32.91
CA SER A 59 10.12 -27.89 34.23
C SER A 59 11.55 -28.26 34.64
N ARG A 60 11.88 -28.18 35.94
CA ARG A 60 13.22 -28.52 36.44
C ARG A 60 13.34 -30.03 36.65
N ILE A 61 14.31 -30.64 35.99
CA ILE A 61 14.68 -32.06 36.11
C ILE A 61 15.54 -32.22 37.37
N THR A 62 15.09 -33.07 38.27
CA THR A 62 15.72 -33.38 39.56
C THR A 62 16.22 -34.82 39.60
N PHE A 63 16.97 -35.19 40.65
CA PHE A 63 17.49 -36.55 40.83
C PHE A 63 16.40 -37.65 40.91
N ARG A 64 15.13 -37.26 41.08
CA ARG A 64 13.99 -38.19 41.15
C ARG A 64 13.41 -38.51 39.78
N ASP A 65 13.81 -37.78 38.73
CA ASP A 65 13.28 -37.92 37.38
C ASP A 65 14.08 -38.94 36.56
N VAL A 66 13.39 -39.77 35.79
CA VAL A 66 14.02 -40.84 34.98
C VAL A 66 15.03 -40.27 33.98
N ALA A 67 14.77 -39.07 33.45
CA ALA A 67 15.65 -38.37 32.51
C ALA A 67 16.95 -37.84 33.15
N TYR A 68 17.06 -37.79 34.49
CA TYR A 68 18.21 -37.22 35.19
C TYR A 68 19.53 -37.91 34.82
N THR A 69 19.53 -39.24 34.69
CA THR A 69 20.74 -40.01 34.39
C THR A 69 21.31 -39.67 33.02
N ASP A 70 20.44 -39.47 32.02
CA ASP A 70 20.87 -39.11 30.67
C ASP A 70 21.32 -37.65 30.60
N ARG A 71 20.65 -36.74 31.33
CA ARG A 71 21.08 -35.33 31.44
C ARG A 71 22.40 -35.18 32.20
N LEU A 72 22.63 -35.98 33.24
CA LEU A 72 23.90 -36.03 33.97
C LEU A 72 25.04 -36.49 33.05
N ARG A 73 24.83 -37.55 32.25
CA ARG A 73 25.81 -37.98 31.24
C ARG A 73 26.11 -36.89 30.22
N ALA A 74 25.11 -36.14 29.78
CA ALA A 74 25.30 -35.00 28.87
C ALA A 74 26.13 -33.89 29.51
N HIS A 75 25.84 -33.53 30.77
CA HIS A 75 26.60 -32.56 31.55
C HIS A 75 28.06 -33.01 31.77
N GLU A 76 28.30 -34.27 32.14
CA GLU A 76 29.65 -34.82 32.29
C GLU A 76 30.43 -34.79 30.97
N LYS A 77 29.77 -35.10 29.85
CA LYS A 77 30.38 -35.05 28.51
C LYS A 77 30.77 -33.63 28.13
N MET A 78 29.96 -32.64 28.50
CA MET A 78 30.23 -31.21 28.30
C MET A 78 31.42 -30.73 29.15
N ALA A 79 31.44 -31.05 30.45
CA ALA A 79 32.54 -30.72 31.34
C ALA A 79 33.85 -31.38 30.91
N LEU A 80 33.78 -32.62 30.42
CA LEU A 80 34.94 -33.34 29.89
C LEU A 80 35.48 -32.71 28.60
N HIS A 81 34.60 -32.25 27.71
CA HIS A 81 35.00 -31.48 26.52
C HIS A 81 35.80 -30.23 26.93
N TYR A 82 35.23 -29.42 27.82
CA TYR A 82 35.86 -28.18 28.27
C TYR A 82 37.24 -28.41 28.90
N LYS A 83 37.35 -29.43 29.76
CA LYS A 83 38.62 -29.82 30.38
C LYS A 83 39.66 -30.26 29.34
N ARG A 84 39.27 -31.03 28.31
CA ARG A 84 40.15 -31.44 27.22
C ARG A 84 40.65 -30.25 26.40
N PHE A 85 39.79 -29.26 26.17
CA PHE A 85 40.16 -28.02 25.49
C PHE A 85 41.20 -27.22 26.29
N LEU A 86 40.98 -27.02 27.59
CA LEU A 86 41.94 -26.33 28.46
C LEU A 86 43.29 -27.05 28.53
N ILE A 87 43.30 -28.39 28.55
CA ILE A 87 44.54 -29.19 28.50
C ILE A 87 45.28 -28.96 27.18
N LEU A 88 44.55 -28.93 26.05
CA LEU A 88 45.12 -28.63 24.74
C LEU A 88 45.74 -27.22 24.73
N CYS A 89 45.02 -26.21 25.19
CA CYS A 89 45.53 -24.83 25.30
C CYS A 89 46.78 -24.77 26.19
N CYS A 90 46.74 -25.40 27.36
CA CYS A 90 47.90 -25.47 28.27
C CYS A 90 49.12 -26.11 27.59
N GLY A 91 48.92 -27.21 26.84
CA GLY A 91 50.00 -27.85 26.08
C GLY A 91 50.56 -26.97 24.95
N LEU A 92 49.70 -26.28 24.21
CA LEU A 92 50.09 -25.34 23.15
C LEU A 92 50.87 -24.15 23.70
N ASP A 93 50.46 -23.65 24.86
CA ASP A 93 51.15 -22.55 25.54
C ASP A 93 52.54 -22.99 26.04
N GLN A 94 52.59 -24.12 26.75
CA GLN A 94 53.84 -24.62 27.34
C GLN A 94 54.87 -25.02 26.29
N ARG A 95 54.43 -25.61 25.17
CA ARG A 95 55.33 -26.15 24.14
C ARG A 95 55.68 -25.13 23.07
N GLU A 96 54.67 -24.41 22.56
CA GLU A 96 54.80 -23.56 21.37
C GLU A 96 54.70 -22.07 21.69
N ARG A 97 54.35 -21.69 22.93
CA ARG A 97 54.11 -20.30 23.37
C ARG A 97 53.08 -19.57 22.50
N LEU A 98 52.04 -20.31 22.11
CA LEU A 98 51.07 -19.87 21.12
C LEU A 98 50.28 -18.60 21.52
N PHE A 99 50.11 -18.33 22.81
CA PHE A 99 49.31 -17.21 23.31
C PHE A 99 50.17 -16.03 23.82
N GLY A 100 51.48 -16.04 23.54
CA GLY A 100 52.40 -14.98 23.98
C GLY A 100 52.70 -15.01 25.49
N GLU A 101 53.16 -13.89 26.03
CA GLU A 101 53.53 -13.75 27.46
C GLU A 101 52.47 -12.95 28.22
N PHE A 102 51.52 -13.66 28.87
CA PHE A 102 50.40 -13.04 29.59
C PHE A 102 50.32 -13.40 31.09
N TYR A 103 51.23 -14.23 31.59
CA TYR A 103 51.33 -14.62 33.01
C TYR A 103 52.77 -15.02 33.38
N ASP A 104 53.06 -15.10 34.69
CA ASP A 104 54.37 -15.55 35.20
C ASP A 104 54.49 -17.08 35.13
N ARG A 105 55.54 -17.57 34.48
CA ARG A 105 55.76 -18.99 34.18
C ARG A 105 56.02 -19.87 35.40
N SER A 106 56.36 -19.27 36.54
CA SER A 106 56.36 -19.97 37.83
C SER A 106 54.99 -20.59 38.18
N SER A 107 53.92 -20.10 37.54
CA SER A 107 52.52 -20.50 37.75
C SER A 107 51.98 -21.50 36.71
N ASN A 108 52.83 -22.06 35.82
CA ASN A 108 52.43 -22.91 34.67
C ASN A 108 51.56 -24.14 34.97
N ILE A 109 51.58 -24.65 36.21
CA ILE A 109 50.84 -25.86 36.62
C ILE A 109 49.33 -25.56 36.82
N ASN A 110 48.95 -24.28 36.92
CA ASN A 110 47.60 -23.87 37.28
C ASN A 110 46.72 -23.45 36.10
N PHE A 111 47.16 -23.59 34.83
CA PHE A 111 46.38 -23.11 33.66
C PHE A 111 44.93 -23.62 33.62
N ILE A 112 44.69 -24.85 34.10
CA ILE A 112 43.38 -25.51 34.13
C ILE A 112 42.55 -25.10 35.36
N SER A 113 43.15 -24.47 36.37
CA SER A 113 42.44 -24.07 37.59
C SER A 113 41.56 -22.84 37.37
N MET A 114 40.47 -22.75 38.15
CA MET A 114 39.58 -21.59 38.11
C MET A 114 40.29 -20.31 38.51
N ASP A 115 41.10 -20.34 39.59
CA ASP A 115 41.85 -19.18 40.07
C ASP A 115 42.78 -18.57 38.99
N PHE A 116 43.39 -19.42 38.16
CA PHE A 116 44.22 -18.96 37.06
C PHE A 116 43.36 -18.30 35.98
N GLN A 117 42.27 -18.95 35.60
CA GLN A 117 41.37 -18.46 34.57
C GLN A 117 40.74 -17.12 34.95
N GLU A 118 40.28 -16.97 36.20
CA GLU A 118 39.71 -15.71 36.70
C GLU A 118 40.74 -14.57 36.73
N LYS A 119 42.01 -14.90 36.97
CA LYS A 119 43.08 -13.90 37.09
C LYS A 119 43.68 -13.48 35.75
N TYR A 120 43.84 -14.41 34.81
CA TYR A 120 44.61 -14.19 33.56
C TYR A 120 43.79 -14.35 32.28
N CYS A 121 42.58 -14.91 32.34
CA CYS A 121 41.73 -15.11 31.17
C CYS A 121 40.51 -14.18 31.22
N ARG A 122 40.10 -13.69 30.04
CA ARG A 122 38.82 -13.00 29.87
C ARG A 122 38.00 -13.75 28.84
N PHE A 123 36.93 -14.39 29.30
CA PHE A 123 36.00 -15.10 28.43
C PHE A 123 35.05 -14.10 27.76
N ILE A 124 34.94 -14.20 26.44
CA ILE A 124 34.03 -13.37 25.61
C ILE A 124 33.06 -14.34 24.96
N HIS A 125 31.79 -14.19 25.28
CA HIS A 125 30.72 -15.04 24.76
C HIS A 125 30.05 -14.30 23.59
N ASP A 126 30.18 -14.85 22.38
CA ASP A 126 29.61 -14.25 21.17
C ASP A 126 28.08 -14.41 21.08
N ALA A 127 27.50 -15.42 21.75
CA ALA A 127 26.08 -15.76 21.67
C ALA A 127 25.18 -14.85 22.54
N ASP A 128 25.55 -14.60 23.79
CA ASP A 128 24.80 -13.77 24.75
C ASP A 128 25.42 -12.37 24.94
N GLY A 129 26.62 -12.14 24.39
CA GLY A 129 27.37 -10.89 24.52
C GLY A 129 28.04 -10.69 25.88
N THR A 130 28.05 -11.70 26.76
CA THR A 130 28.67 -11.63 28.10
C THR A 130 30.19 -11.47 27.97
N GLY A 131 30.76 -10.53 28.75
CA GLY A 131 32.20 -10.28 28.78
C GLY A 131 32.74 -9.44 27.61
N LEU A 132 31.89 -9.06 26.64
CA LEU A 132 32.23 -8.06 25.61
C LEU A 132 32.76 -6.79 26.28
N LEU A 133 33.78 -6.17 25.66
CA LEU A 133 34.26 -4.86 26.06
C LEU A 133 33.09 -3.87 25.97
N SER A 134 32.85 -3.10 27.03
CA SER A 134 31.81 -2.07 27.07
C SER A 134 32.06 -1.07 25.95
N ASP A 135 31.11 -0.95 25.02
CA ASP A 135 31.11 0.08 23.99
C ASP A 135 30.48 1.35 24.60
N PRO A 136 31.25 2.44 24.82
CA PRO A 136 30.73 3.68 25.40
C PRO A 136 29.64 4.34 24.55
N GLU A 137 29.57 4.03 23.26
CA GLU A 137 28.57 4.59 22.33
C GLU A 137 27.30 3.72 22.21
N ALA A 138 27.25 2.54 22.85
CA ALA A 138 26.10 1.64 22.72
C ALA A 138 24.81 2.21 23.32
N ASP A 139 24.89 3.07 24.33
CA ASP A 139 23.73 3.69 24.98
C ASP A 139 23.28 5.00 24.29
N THR A 140 24.12 5.57 23.41
CA THR A 140 23.83 6.84 22.71
C THR A 140 23.37 6.65 21.26
N ARG A 141 23.70 5.50 20.65
CA ARG A 141 23.35 5.17 19.27
C ARG A 141 22.07 4.33 19.19
N PRO A 142 21.19 4.55 18.20
CA PRO A 142 20.01 3.72 18.02
C PRO A 142 20.38 2.28 17.62
N SER A 143 19.45 1.34 17.79
CA SER A 143 19.62 -0.01 17.25
C SER A 143 19.73 0.01 15.72
N LEU A 144 20.38 -1.00 15.11
CA LEU A 144 20.52 -1.08 13.65
C LEU A 144 19.18 -0.99 12.92
N GLU A 145 18.17 -1.70 13.41
CA GLU A 145 16.82 -1.67 12.84
C GLU A 145 16.20 -0.26 12.95
N SER A 146 16.34 0.38 14.11
CA SER A 146 15.86 1.75 14.32
C SER A 146 16.58 2.74 13.41
N TYR A 147 17.89 2.59 13.22
CA TYR A 147 18.69 3.42 12.34
C TYR A 147 18.27 3.28 10.87
N ILE A 148 18.12 2.05 10.37
CA ILE A 148 17.64 1.79 9.01
C ILE A 148 16.23 2.36 8.82
N LYS A 149 15.34 2.16 9.79
CA LYS A 149 13.98 2.69 9.78
C LYS A 149 13.99 4.22 9.71
N GLN A 150 14.78 4.88 10.56
CA GLN A 150 14.93 6.34 10.56
C GLN A 150 15.50 6.84 9.23
N ALA A 151 16.52 6.19 8.67
CA ALA A 151 17.05 6.56 7.35
C ALA A 151 15.97 6.44 6.26
N ASN A 152 15.27 5.30 6.20
CA ASN A 152 14.25 5.04 5.18
C ASN A 152 12.95 5.85 5.35
N GLN A 153 12.65 6.34 6.55
CA GLN A 153 11.57 7.32 6.77
C GLN A 153 11.75 8.62 5.96
N HIS A 154 12.98 8.91 5.53
CA HIS A 154 13.27 10.05 4.68
C HIS A 154 13.08 9.77 3.18
N LEU A 155 12.59 8.59 2.77
CA LEU A 155 12.34 8.27 1.37
C LEU A 155 11.21 9.14 0.79
N ARG A 156 11.50 9.88 -0.29
CA ARG A 156 10.53 10.70 -1.05
C ARG A 156 10.98 10.90 -2.49
N SER A 157 10.14 11.52 -3.31
CA SER A 157 10.55 11.94 -4.66
C SER A 157 11.79 12.84 -4.59
N GLY A 158 12.80 12.51 -5.39
CA GLY A 158 14.08 13.18 -5.45
C GLY A 158 15.15 12.62 -4.51
N SER A 159 14.80 11.75 -3.56
CA SER A 159 15.76 11.10 -2.68
C SER A 159 16.70 10.17 -3.42
N ARG A 160 17.96 10.10 -2.96
CA ARG A 160 18.92 9.09 -3.42
C ARG A 160 18.70 7.81 -2.62
N VAL A 161 18.50 6.71 -3.33
CA VAL A 161 18.22 5.41 -2.71
C VAL A 161 19.20 4.40 -3.27
N PHE A 162 19.84 3.66 -2.38
CA PHE A 162 20.62 2.51 -2.78
C PHE A 162 19.75 1.26 -2.70
N CYS A 163 19.67 0.51 -3.78
CA CYS A 163 18.78 -0.65 -3.87
C CYS A 163 19.58 -1.92 -4.18
N GLU A 164 19.23 -3.01 -3.50
CA GLU A 164 19.57 -4.38 -3.88
C GLU A 164 18.45 -4.96 -4.73
N TRP A 165 18.61 -4.92 -6.05
CA TRP A 165 17.50 -5.12 -6.99
C TRP A 165 16.83 -6.49 -6.88
N ARG A 166 17.61 -7.54 -6.62
CA ARG A 166 17.07 -8.90 -6.44
C ARG A 166 16.26 -9.08 -5.16
N GLN A 167 16.38 -8.18 -4.19
CA GLN A 167 15.57 -8.18 -2.99
C GLN A 167 14.30 -7.35 -3.18
N VAL A 168 14.43 -6.17 -3.81
CA VAL A 168 13.33 -5.21 -3.93
C VAL A 168 12.34 -5.59 -5.03
N VAL A 169 12.80 -6.16 -6.13
CA VAL A 169 11.97 -6.49 -7.31
C VAL A 169 11.22 -7.80 -7.08
N ASN A 170 9.90 -7.71 -7.10
CA ASN A 170 8.96 -8.84 -7.01
C ASN A 170 7.66 -8.50 -7.78
N PRO A 171 6.71 -9.43 -7.93
CA PRO A 171 5.48 -9.20 -8.71
C PRO A 171 4.61 -8.03 -8.21
N VAL A 172 4.71 -7.70 -6.92
CA VAL A 172 3.97 -6.59 -6.30
C VAL A 172 4.66 -5.24 -6.55
N THR A 173 5.98 -5.18 -6.36
CA THR A 173 6.76 -3.94 -6.49
C THR A 173 7.09 -3.61 -7.94
N ALA A 174 7.25 -4.62 -8.80
CA ALA A 174 7.71 -4.45 -10.18
C ALA A 174 7.12 -5.54 -11.10
N PRO A 175 5.80 -5.53 -11.37
CA PRO A 175 5.12 -6.52 -12.21
C PRO A 175 5.64 -6.55 -13.67
N GLY A 176 6.32 -5.49 -14.13
CA GLY A 176 6.96 -5.46 -15.44
C GLY A 176 8.31 -6.21 -15.52
N ALA A 177 8.88 -6.60 -14.38
CA ALA A 177 10.19 -7.25 -14.27
C ALA A 177 10.14 -8.62 -13.56
N ALA A 178 9.08 -8.90 -12.82
CA ALA A 178 8.85 -10.16 -12.12
C ALA A 178 7.40 -10.64 -12.27
N LYS A 179 7.21 -11.95 -12.32
CA LYS A 179 5.90 -12.61 -12.38
C LYS A 179 5.79 -13.69 -11.31
N ASP A 180 4.58 -13.89 -10.80
CA ASP A 180 4.29 -15.03 -9.91
C ASP A 180 4.61 -16.34 -10.62
N ASP A 181 5.27 -17.25 -9.91
CA ASP A 181 5.62 -18.54 -10.46
C ASP A 181 4.44 -19.51 -10.29
N SER A 182 3.96 -20.11 -11.37
CA SER A 182 2.83 -21.07 -11.34
C SER A 182 3.23 -22.47 -10.85
N GLY A 183 4.51 -22.69 -10.53
CA GLY A 183 5.04 -23.98 -10.06
C GLY A 183 5.93 -23.83 -8.83
N ASN A 184 6.20 -24.96 -8.15
CA ASN A 184 6.94 -25.16 -6.87
C ASN A 184 8.40 -24.61 -6.83
N GLY A 185 8.62 -23.34 -7.18
CA GLY A 185 9.90 -22.66 -7.05
C GLY A 185 10.10 -22.10 -5.64
N TYR A 186 11.31 -22.30 -5.09
CA TYR A 186 11.71 -21.83 -3.74
C TYR A 186 11.57 -20.32 -3.48
N ARG A 187 11.38 -19.48 -4.53
CA ARG A 187 11.27 -18.01 -4.42
C ARG A 187 9.85 -17.46 -4.62
N GLY A 188 8.87 -18.30 -5.00
CA GLY A 188 7.49 -17.90 -5.27
C GLY A 188 7.28 -16.98 -6.48
N HIS A 189 8.34 -16.49 -7.13
CA HIS A 189 8.28 -15.65 -8.33
C HIS A 189 9.51 -15.84 -9.23
N SER A 190 9.37 -15.49 -10.51
CA SER A 190 10.44 -15.53 -11.51
C SER A 190 10.71 -14.13 -12.08
N PHE A 191 11.97 -13.84 -12.41
CA PHE A 191 12.34 -12.60 -13.10
C PHE A 191 12.19 -12.78 -14.61
N THR A 192 11.51 -11.84 -15.26
CA THR A 192 11.35 -11.81 -16.73
C THR A 192 12.45 -11.01 -17.42
N VAL A 193 13.38 -10.45 -16.64
CA VAL A 193 14.48 -9.59 -17.06
C VAL A 193 15.73 -9.86 -16.20
N ASP A 194 16.90 -9.53 -16.73
CA ASP A 194 18.16 -9.47 -15.99
C ASP A 194 18.50 -8.04 -15.56
N PHE A 195 19.20 -7.89 -14.44
CA PHE A 195 19.63 -6.58 -13.94
C PHE A 195 21.03 -6.22 -14.46
N VAL A 196 21.21 -5.00 -14.98
CA VAL A 196 22.53 -4.52 -15.47
C VAL A 196 23.57 -4.53 -14.34
N LYS A 197 23.15 -4.11 -13.14
CA LYS A 197 23.93 -4.24 -11.90
C LYS A 197 23.05 -4.92 -10.86
N SER A 198 23.65 -5.69 -9.96
CA SER A 198 22.89 -6.32 -8.86
C SER A 198 22.46 -5.31 -7.78
N ARG A 199 23.25 -4.24 -7.62
CA ARG A 199 23.07 -3.15 -6.66
C ARG A 199 23.44 -1.83 -7.35
N SER A 200 22.68 -0.77 -7.11
CA SER A 200 23.04 0.57 -7.56
C SER A 200 22.22 1.65 -6.85
N THR A 201 22.72 2.88 -6.90
CA THR A 201 21.97 4.08 -6.52
C THR A 201 20.99 4.45 -7.62
N SER A 202 19.74 4.73 -7.23
CA SER A 202 18.71 5.30 -8.09
C SER A 202 18.06 6.51 -7.41
N VAL A 203 17.41 7.34 -8.21
CA VAL A 203 16.65 8.50 -7.70
C VAL A 203 15.19 8.11 -7.61
N ALA A 204 14.62 8.28 -6.43
CA ALA A 204 13.20 8.07 -6.19
C ALA A 204 12.36 9.14 -6.90
N TYR A 205 11.17 8.78 -7.38
CA TYR A 205 10.20 9.71 -7.92
C TYR A 205 8.80 9.31 -7.50
N GLN A 206 7.90 10.28 -7.34
CA GLN A 206 6.52 10.01 -6.98
C GLN A 206 5.68 9.78 -8.24
N LYS A 207 4.88 8.73 -8.24
CA LYS A 207 3.86 8.47 -9.26
C LYS A 207 2.65 7.83 -8.55
N ASN A 208 1.45 8.38 -8.76
CA ASN A 208 0.22 7.89 -8.11
C ASN A 208 0.38 7.76 -6.58
N GLU A 209 0.94 8.78 -5.93
CA GLU A 209 1.21 8.83 -4.48
C GLU A 209 2.20 7.79 -3.90
N GLU A 210 2.66 6.87 -4.73
CA GLU A 210 3.68 5.89 -4.37
C GLU A 210 5.06 6.36 -4.84
N ILE A 211 6.09 5.90 -4.15
CA ILE A 211 7.48 6.19 -4.47
C ILE A 211 8.04 5.07 -5.34
N TYR A 212 8.45 5.44 -6.54
CA TYR A 212 9.08 4.57 -7.52
C TYR A 212 10.56 4.87 -7.68
N VAL A 213 11.31 3.88 -8.09
CA VAL A 213 12.67 4.01 -8.64
C VAL A 213 12.74 3.28 -9.97
N ASP A 214 13.60 3.75 -10.85
CA ASP A 214 13.88 3.08 -12.11
C ASP A 214 15.14 2.22 -11.95
N VAL A 215 15.06 0.97 -12.43
CA VAL A 215 16.19 0.04 -12.49
C VAL A 215 16.53 -0.28 -13.95
N PRO A 216 17.79 -0.10 -14.37
CA PRO A 216 18.25 -0.55 -15.69
C PRO A 216 18.24 -2.08 -15.78
N VAL A 217 17.48 -2.61 -16.74
CA VAL A 217 17.31 -4.04 -16.98
C VAL A 217 17.57 -4.42 -18.43
N VAL A 218 17.89 -5.70 -18.63
CA VAL A 218 18.10 -6.33 -19.93
C VAL A 218 17.06 -7.43 -20.09
N GLN A 219 16.27 -7.37 -21.16
CA GLN A 219 15.34 -8.45 -21.51
C GLN A 219 15.89 -9.26 -22.68
N HIS A 220 15.95 -10.57 -22.49
CA HIS A 220 16.29 -11.53 -23.52
C HIS A 220 15.02 -11.97 -24.26
N THR A 221 14.90 -11.62 -25.54
CA THR A 221 13.78 -12.09 -26.35
C THR A 221 14.18 -13.37 -27.08
N TYR A 222 13.58 -14.50 -26.69
CA TYR A 222 13.73 -15.76 -27.42
C TYR A 222 12.63 -15.86 -28.49
N SER A 223 13.00 -15.59 -29.74
CA SER A 223 12.17 -15.91 -30.91
C SER A 223 12.69 -17.19 -31.56
N ARG A 224 11.80 -18.14 -31.90
CA ARG A 224 12.17 -19.39 -32.58
C ARG A 224 12.91 -19.17 -33.92
N ASN A 225 12.80 -17.99 -34.52
CA ASN A 225 13.27 -17.71 -35.88
C ASN A 225 14.20 -16.47 -35.99
N ALA A 226 14.72 -15.91 -34.91
CA ALA A 226 15.64 -14.76 -34.98
C ALA A 226 16.77 -14.83 -33.92
N LYS A 227 17.94 -14.26 -34.25
CA LYS A 227 19.04 -14.04 -33.28
C LYS A 227 18.49 -13.36 -32.03
N SER A 228 18.91 -13.83 -30.86
CA SER A 228 18.51 -13.26 -29.57
C SER A 228 18.83 -11.77 -29.52
N ASP A 229 17.80 -10.93 -29.64
CA ASP A 229 17.96 -9.49 -29.48
C ASP A 229 17.89 -9.13 -28.00
N LYS A 230 18.84 -8.31 -27.55
CA LYS A 230 18.89 -7.77 -26.19
C LYS A 230 18.22 -6.41 -26.20
N ARG A 231 17.18 -6.25 -25.39
CA ARG A 231 16.52 -4.96 -25.18
C ARG A 231 16.88 -4.43 -23.81
N GLU A 232 17.55 -3.29 -23.77
CA GLU A 232 17.81 -2.54 -22.52
C GLU A 232 16.72 -1.50 -22.30
N PHE A 233 16.18 -1.44 -21.08
CA PHE A 233 15.22 -0.41 -20.68
C PHE A 233 15.20 -0.24 -19.15
N ASN A 234 14.51 0.78 -18.67
CA ASN A 234 14.30 1.01 -17.24
C ASN A 234 12.97 0.40 -16.79
N ALA A 235 13.04 -0.58 -15.89
CA ALA A 235 11.85 -1.11 -15.23
C ALA A 235 11.50 -0.26 -14.00
N LYS A 236 10.20 -0.09 -13.74
CA LYS A 236 9.69 0.70 -12.61
C LYS A 236 9.51 -0.20 -11.40
N VAL A 237 10.06 0.22 -10.25
CA VAL A 237 10.00 -0.50 -8.98
C VAL A 237 9.35 0.40 -7.93
N CYS A 238 8.20 0.00 -7.41
CA CYS A 238 7.48 0.69 -6.35
C CYS A 238 8.07 0.32 -4.98
N LEU A 239 8.82 1.23 -4.37
CA LEU A 239 9.40 1.07 -3.04
C LEU A 239 8.33 1.15 -1.94
N SER A 240 7.24 1.91 -2.15
CA SER A 240 6.13 2.01 -1.20
C SER A 240 5.41 0.68 -0.95
N LYS A 241 5.42 -0.23 -1.94
CA LYS A 241 4.84 -1.57 -1.82
C LYS A 241 5.82 -2.61 -1.27
N PHE A 242 7.10 -2.26 -1.10
CA PHE A 242 8.09 -3.19 -0.60
C PHE A 242 7.87 -3.44 0.88
N ARG A 243 7.61 -4.70 1.26
CA ARG A 243 7.55 -5.13 2.65
C ARG A 243 8.91 -5.66 3.06
N THR A 244 9.42 -5.20 4.20
CA THR A 244 10.71 -5.61 4.74
C THR A 244 10.71 -7.13 4.98
N SER A 245 11.61 -7.83 4.30
CA SER A 245 11.92 -9.24 4.54
C SER A 245 13.12 -9.38 5.47
N ASP A 246 13.57 -10.61 5.74
CA ASP A 246 14.84 -10.93 6.41
C ASP A 246 16.10 -10.42 5.65
N SER A 247 15.97 -9.54 4.65
CA SER A 247 17.04 -8.90 3.87
C SER A 247 16.84 -7.37 3.71
N LEU A 248 17.91 -6.58 3.70
CA LEU A 248 17.85 -5.13 3.50
C LEU A 248 17.69 -4.82 2.02
N GLY A 249 16.46 -4.60 1.56
CA GLY A 249 16.19 -4.32 0.16
C GLY A 249 16.74 -2.98 -0.33
N TYR A 250 16.61 -1.91 0.47
CA TYR A 250 17.10 -0.59 0.10
C TYR A 250 17.43 0.29 1.31
N LEU A 251 18.24 1.33 1.08
CA LEU A 251 18.58 2.36 2.06
C LEU A 251 18.52 3.76 1.42
N CYS A 252 17.75 4.68 2.01
CA CYS A 252 17.78 6.09 1.66
C CYS A 252 19.09 6.72 2.14
N LEU A 253 19.82 7.38 1.23
CA LEU A 253 21.17 7.89 1.51
C LEU A 253 21.19 9.35 1.96
N ASP A 254 20.04 10.03 2.03
CA ASP A 254 19.99 11.48 2.24
C ASP A 254 20.47 11.89 3.66
N THR A 255 20.29 11.02 4.65
CA THR A 255 20.67 11.25 6.05
C THR A 255 21.77 10.32 6.56
N VAL A 256 22.29 9.44 5.70
CA VAL A 256 23.27 8.40 6.07
C VAL A 256 24.68 8.94 5.88
N LYS A 257 25.51 8.89 6.93
CA LYS A 257 26.92 9.27 6.86
C LYS A 257 27.83 8.05 6.80
N SER A 258 29.01 8.19 6.20
CA SER A 258 29.97 7.08 6.12
C SER A 258 30.41 6.59 7.50
N ALA A 259 30.61 7.50 8.46
CA ALA A 259 31.00 7.20 9.83
C ALA A 259 29.96 6.33 10.58
N ASP A 260 28.66 6.58 10.35
CA ASP A 260 27.59 5.80 10.99
C ASP A 260 27.60 4.36 10.49
N LEU A 261 27.79 4.15 9.19
CA LEU A 261 27.86 2.80 8.62
C LEU A 261 29.08 2.03 9.13
N GLU A 262 30.25 2.69 9.25
CA GLU A 262 31.47 2.09 9.81
C GLU A 262 31.26 1.65 11.26
N TYR A 263 30.58 2.46 12.08
CA TYR A 263 30.23 2.06 13.43
C TYR A 263 29.43 0.74 13.45
N TYR A 264 28.36 0.63 12.67
CA TYR A 264 27.54 -0.60 12.62
C TYR A 264 28.27 -1.81 12.02
N ILE A 265 29.24 -1.61 11.13
CA ILE A 265 30.12 -2.67 10.61
C ILE A 265 31.05 -3.19 11.73
N HIS A 266 31.56 -2.27 12.55
CA HIS A 266 32.60 -2.57 13.54
C HIS A 266 32.06 -2.98 14.91
N ASN A 267 30.80 -2.66 15.23
CA ASN A 267 30.17 -3.02 16.50
C ASN A 267 29.91 -4.53 16.61
N ARG A 268 30.55 -5.19 17.58
CA ARG A 268 30.42 -6.64 17.83
C ARG A 268 29.02 -7.08 18.24
N ARG A 269 28.29 -6.29 19.05
CA ARG A 269 26.93 -6.65 19.52
C ARG A 269 25.94 -6.79 18.38
N ILE A 270 26.13 -6.04 17.30
CA ILE A 270 25.20 -5.94 16.17
C ILE A 270 25.52 -7.01 15.09
N ARG A 271 26.66 -7.72 15.21
CA ARG A 271 27.14 -8.69 14.21
C ARG A 271 26.43 -10.04 14.20
N ALA A 272 25.51 -10.32 15.12
CA ALA A 272 24.75 -11.57 15.16
C ALA A 272 24.11 -11.90 13.78
N ASN A 273 23.64 -10.87 13.05
CA ASN A 273 23.10 -10.99 11.70
C ASN A 273 23.93 -10.20 10.66
N HIS A 274 25.26 -10.12 10.79
CA HIS A 274 26.08 -9.27 9.93
C HIS A 274 25.99 -9.58 8.43
N LEU A 275 25.74 -10.82 8.03
CA LEU A 275 25.61 -11.19 6.61
C LEU A 275 24.47 -10.43 5.90
N TYR A 276 23.44 -10.01 6.67
CA TYR A 276 22.31 -9.23 6.21
C TYR A 276 22.71 -7.84 5.67
N TYR A 277 23.58 -7.11 6.37
CA TYR A 277 23.85 -5.70 6.08
C TYR A 277 25.30 -5.38 5.74
N ILE A 278 26.27 -6.18 6.21
CA ILE A 278 27.68 -5.78 6.21
C ILE A 278 28.24 -5.55 4.80
N ARG A 279 27.79 -6.35 3.83
CA ARG A 279 28.23 -6.22 2.43
C ARG A 279 27.72 -4.92 1.83
N LEU A 280 26.45 -4.60 2.08
CA LEU A 280 25.80 -3.39 1.62
C LEU A 280 26.42 -2.16 2.30
N PHE A 281 26.63 -2.22 3.62
CA PHE A 281 27.20 -1.09 4.38
C PHE A 281 28.65 -0.82 4.00
N LYS A 282 29.48 -1.85 3.73
CA LYS A 282 30.86 -1.64 3.26
C LYS A 282 30.92 -0.94 1.91
N GLU A 283 30.07 -1.36 0.97
CA GLU A 283 29.99 -0.75 -0.35
C GLU A 283 29.48 0.70 -0.26
N LEU A 284 28.44 0.94 0.55
CA LEU A 284 27.92 2.28 0.78
C LEU A 284 28.88 3.19 1.52
N ALA A 285 29.59 2.70 2.54
CA ALA A 285 30.57 3.49 3.28
C ALA A 285 31.71 3.94 2.35
N ALA A 286 32.17 3.08 1.44
CA ALA A 286 33.17 3.44 0.44
C ALA A 286 32.65 4.49 -0.55
N LEU A 287 31.41 4.34 -1.03
CA LEU A 287 30.76 5.31 -1.91
C LEU A 287 30.58 6.67 -1.24
N LEU A 288 30.06 6.70 -0.01
CA LEU A 288 29.81 7.93 0.75
C LEU A 288 31.12 8.64 1.11
N LYS A 289 32.20 7.92 1.47
CA LYS A 289 33.52 8.55 1.71
C LYS A 289 34.06 9.24 0.47
N LEU A 290 33.88 8.63 -0.71
CA LEU A 290 34.31 9.24 -1.97
C LEU A 290 33.50 10.50 -2.28
N GLU A 291 32.18 10.46 -2.09
CA GLU A 291 31.32 11.65 -2.21
C GLU A 291 31.71 12.75 -1.21
N GLU A 292 31.86 12.43 0.07
CA GLU A 292 32.26 13.35 1.14
C GLU A 292 33.60 14.03 0.80
N THR A 293 34.59 13.27 0.33
CA THR A 293 35.91 13.80 -0.06
C THR A 293 35.81 14.76 -1.26
N HIS A 294 35.03 14.40 -2.29
CA HIS A 294 34.81 15.27 -3.44
C HIS A 294 34.04 16.56 -3.08
N GLU A 295 33.21 16.49 -2.05
CA GLU A 295 32.33 17.58 -1.63
C GLU A 295 32.92 18.50 -0.57
N GLU A 296 34.01 18.09 0.07
CA GLU A 296 34.64 18.82 1.18
C GLU A 296 34.99 20.27 0.80
N GLN A 297 35.52 20.48 -0.41
CA GLN A 297 35.82 21.82 -0.92
C GLN A 297 34.57 22.73 -1.01
N TYR A 298 33.42 22.15 -1.38
CA TYR A 298 32.17 22.88 -1.55
C TYR A 298 31.52 23.18 -0.20
N ARG A 299 31.53 22.20 0.71
CA ARG A 299 31.09 22.33 2.10
C ARG A 299 31.90 23.41 2.83
N SER A 300 33.22 23.39 2.66
CA SER A 300 34.13 24.40 3.19
C SER A 300 33.81 25.81 2.66
N LYS A 301 33.51 25.95 1.35
CA LYS A 301 33.10 27.23 0.76
C LYS A 301 31.78 27.76 1.33
N MET A 302 30.80 26.88 1.53
CA MET A 302 29.53 27.22 2.18
C MET A 302 29.75 27.66 3.63
N LEU A 303 30.52 26.90 4.40
CA LEU A 303 30.85 27.25 5.79
C LEU A 303 31.60 28.58 5.89
N ALA A 304 32.57 28.82 5.00
CA ALA A 304 33.29 30.09 4.91
C ALA A 304 32.34 31.28 4.63
N ALA A 305 31.28 31.08 3.84
CA ALA A 305 30.28 32.12 3.59
C ALA A 305 29.48 32.48 4.85
N LEU A 306 29.09 31.49 5.68
CA LEU A 306 28.45 31.74 6.99
C LEU A 306 29.38 32.49 7.94
N ASN A 307 30.65 32.07 8.00
CA ASN A 307 31.65 32.69 8.86
C ASN A 307 31.93 34.14 8.44
N ALA A 308 32.11 34.39 7.14
CA ALA A 308 32.34 35.73 6.61
C ALA A 308 31.14 36.66 6.82
N GLY A 309 29.92 36.13 6.74
CA GLY A 309 28.70 36.87 7.01
C GLY A 309 28.33 37.00 8.50
N ASN A 310 29.07 36.34 9.39
CA ASN A 310 28.74 36.18 10.81
C ASN A 310 27.28 35.76 11.05
N ILE A 311 26.81 34.77 10.30
CA ILE A 311 25.40 34.32 10.30
C ILE A 311 25.25 33.11 11.22
N GLY A 312 24.33 33.20 12.19
CA GLY A 312 24.01 32.13 13.15
C GLY A 312 25.11 31.86 14.18
N ASP A 313 24.80 30.96 15.12
CA ASP A 313 25.74 30.48 16.15
C ASP A 313 26.87 29.65 15.53
N GLU A 314 28.11 29.88 15.95
CA GLU A 314 29.29 29.17 15.46
C GLU A 314 29.16 27.65 15.59
N ASN A 315 28.54 27.17 16.67
CA ASN A 315 28.38 25.73 16.92
C ASN A 315 27.38 25.06 15.96
N ASP A 316 26.42 25.84 15.41
CA ASP A 316 25.34 25.32 14.58
C ASP A 316 25.57 25.48 13.07
N ARG A 317 26.58 26.26 12.66
CA ARG A 317 26.87 26.55 11.24
C ARG A 317 27.09 25.29 10.41
N VAL A 318 27.80 24.30 10.95
CA VAL A 318 28.03 23.02 10.26
C VAL A 318 26.72 22.28 10.05
N ALA A 319 25.86 22.22 11.07
CA ALA A 319 24.55 21.59 10.97
C ALA A 319 23.62 22.33 9.99
N ALA A 320 23.71 23.66 9.91
CA ALA A 320 22.96 24.47 8.93
C ALA A 320 23.38 24.18 7.49
N VAL A 321 24.69 23.98 7.24
CA VAL A 321 25.20 23.55 5.93
C VAL A 321 24.67 22.16 5.59
N ASP A 322 24.75 21.19 6.51
CA ASP A 322 24.24 19.83 6.31
C ASP A 322 22.74 19.83 5.95
N LYS A 323 21.91 20.53 6.73
CA LYS A 323 20.46 20.66 6.47
C LYS A 323 20.17 21.34 5.14
N THR A 324 20.94 22.35 4.76
CA THR A 324 20.78 23.03 3.47
C THR A 324 21.05 22.08 2.31
N ILE A 325 22.16 21.34 2.36
CA ILE A 325 22.56 20.40 1.31
C ILE A 325 21.50 19.31 1.15
N GLN A 326 21.03 18.74 2.27
CA GLN A 326 19.96 17.73 2.27
C GLN A 326 18.68 18.25 1.62
N THR A 327 18.24 19.44 2.03
CA THR A 327 17.03 20.11 1.52
C THR A 327 17.12 20.38 0.02
N TRP A 328 18.26 20.94 -0.40
CA TRP A 328 18.52 21.26 -1.81
C TRP A 328 18.60 19.98 -2.67
N ARG A 329 19.30 18.94 -2.22
CA ARG A 329 19.41 17.67 -2.97
C ARG A 329 18.07 17.01 -3.19
N CYS A 330 17.22 16.98 -2.17
CA CYS A 330 15.88 16.40 -2.30
C CYS A 330 15.08 17.11 -3.41
N ALA A 331 15.16 18.43 -3.49
CA ALA A 331 14.47 19.20 -4.52
C ALA A 331 15.08 19.04 -5.92
N ASN A 332 16.40 18.81 -5.99
CA ASN A 332 17.16 18.70 -7.23
C ASN A 332 17.50 17.24 -7.57
N ARG A 333 16.65 16.29 -7.16
CA ARG A 333 16.74 14.87 -7.56
C ARG A 333 18.11 14.23 -7.30
N GLY A 334 18.74 14.61 -6.19
CA GLY A 334 20.04 14.08 -5.79
C GLY A 334 21.23 14.60 -6.61
N ALA A 335 21.08 15.75 -7.28
CA ALA A 335 22.16 16.39 -8.02
C ALA A 335 23.44 16.59 -7.18
N SER A 336 24.60 16.58 -7.84
CA SER A 336 25.89 16.83 -7.19
C SER A 336 25.99 18.28 -6.73
N LEU A 337 26.65 18.53 -5.59
CA LEU A 337 26.83 19.91 -5.10
C LEU A 337 27.54 20.80 -6.12
N GLN A 338 28.50 20.24 -6.87
CA GLN A 338 29.19 20.94 -7.95
C GLN A 338 28.20 21.65 -8.89
N SER A 339 27.16 20.94 -9.36
CA SER A 339 26.16 21.51 -10.26
C SER A 339 25.39 22.70 -9.65
N GLY A 340 25.12 22.65 -8.34
CA GLY A 340 24.46 23.73 -7.63
C GLY A 340 25.34 24.96 -7.38
N LEU A 341 26.66 24.78 -7.31
CA LEU A 341 27.62 25.86 -7.15
C LEU A 341 28.03 26.53 -8.47
N GLU A 342 27.98 25.80 -9.58
CA GLU A 342 28.28 26.32 -10.92
C GLU A 342 27.12 27.15 -11.49
N ASP A 343 25.88 26.85 -11.11
CA ASP A 343 24.69 27.63 -11.46
C ASP A 343 24.49 28.80 -10.46
N GLU A 344 24.56 30.04 -10.96
CA GLU A 344 24.44 31.24 -10.13
C GLU A 344 23.10 31.32 -9.38
N LYS A 345 22.00 30.88 -10.01
CA LYS A 345 20.66 30.92 -9.41
C LYS A 345 20.55 29.89 -8.29
N GLN A 346 21.09 28.69 -8.49
CA GLN A 346 21.09 27.65 -7.47
C GLN A 346 22.03 27.98 -6.32
N TRP A 347 23.18 28.57 -6.60
CA TRP A 347 24.10 29.07 -5.58
C TRP A 347 23.45 30.14 -4.70
N LYS A 348 22.74 31.11 -5.29
CA LYS A 348 21.96 32.10 -4.53
C LYS A 348 20.86 31.45 -3.68
N ALA A 349 20.21 30.40 -4.19
CA ALA A 349 19.21 29.67 -3.43
C ALA A 349 19.84 28.93 -2.22
N LEU A 350 21.01 28.29 -2.40
CA LEU A 350 21.77 27.65 -1.32
C LEU A 350 22.13 28.65 -0.22
N LEU A 351 22.69 29.80 -0.58
CA LEU A 351 23.02 30.85 0.38
C LEU A 351 21.78 31.40 1.10
N ALA A 352 20.67 31.62 0.38
CA ALA A 352 19.42 32.07 0.98
C ALA A 352 18.83 31.04 1.95
N MET A 353 18.92 29.74 1.65
CA MET A 353 18.52 28.68 2.56
C MET A 353 19.39 28.66 3.82
N MET A 354 20.72 28.73 3.66
CA MET A 354 21.66 28.73 4.78
C MET A 354 21.37 29.87 5.75
N ASP A 355 21.15 31.07 5.22
CA ASP A 355 20.86 32.25 6.03
C ASP A 355 19.48 32.16 6.75
N LEU A 356 18.47 31.59 6.10
CA LEU A 356 17.17 31.34 6.75
C LEU A 356 17.27 30.25 7.84
N ILE A 357 17.98 29.16 7.57
CA ILE A 357 18.16 28.04 8.50
C ILE A 357 19.01 28.45 9.70
N ALA A 358 20.11 29.18 9.47
CA ALA A 358 21.04 29.56 10.52
C ALA A 358 20.57 30.77 11.34
N TRP A 359 19.77 31.67 10.77
CA TRP A 359 19.43 32.92 11.47
C TRP A 359 18.08 33.56 11.09
N ARG A 360 17.96 34.17 9.89
CA ARG A 360 16.84 35.07 9.57
C ARG A 360 15.47 34.39 9.63
N GLY A 361 15.40 33.09 9.37
CA GLY A 361 14.16 32.31 9.52
C GLY A 361 13.72 32.23 10.98
N HIS A 362 14.65 31.94 11.89
CA HIS A 362 14.35 31.93 13.34
C HIS A 362 14.03 33.32 13.88
N ALA A 363 14.81 34.33 13.49
CA ALA A 363 14.61 35.70 13.94
C ALA A 363 13.27 36.32 13.49
N SER A 364 12.68 35.82 12.40
CA SER A 364 11.41 36.30 11.86
C SER A 364 10.16 35.62 12.45
N ILE A 365 10.32 34.61 13.31
CA ILE A 365 9.19 33.88 13.94
C ILE A 365 8.18 34.83 14.61
N PRO A 366 8.56 35.81 15.44
CA PRO A 366 7.59 36.71 16.07
C PRO A 366 6.81 37.57 15.07
N GLN A 367 7.45 37.97 13.97
CA GLN A 367 6.78 38.73 12.90
C GLN A 367 5.79 37.87 12.13
N ILE A 368 6.11 36.59 11.94
CA ILE A 368 5.23 35.61 11.28
C ILE A 368 4.02 35.29 12.18
N GLU A 369 4.22 35.19 13.49
CA GLU A 369 3.12 35.03 14.46
C GLU A 369 2.17 36.23 14.41
N CYS A 370 2.70 37.44 14.44
CA CYS A 370 1.90 38.67 14.28
C CYS A 370 1.16 38.72 12.93
N TYR A 371 1.81 38.28 11.83
CA TYR A 371 1.16 38.15 10.51
C TYR A 371 -0.02 37.16 10.53
N CYS A 372 0.12 36.01 11.21
CA CYS A 372 -0.96 35.04 11.36
C CYS A 372 -2.13 35.59 12.18
N GLU A 373 -1.83 36.25 13.29
CA GLU A 373 -2.83 36.87 14.18
C GLU A 373 -3.65 37.93 13.44
N GLN A 374 -3.00 38.81 12.66
CA GLN A 374 -3.67 39.83 11.85
C GLN A 374 -4.63 39.23 10.81
N LEU A 375 -4.32 38.04 10.30
CA LEU A 375 -5.15 37.32 9.35
C LEU A 375 -6.13 36.35 10.02
N GLY A 376 -6.17 36.26 11.36
CA GLY A 376 -7.02 35.31 12.07
C GLY A 376 -6.70 33.84 11.75
N ASN A 377 -5.45 33.54 11.36
CA ASN A 377 -5.01 32.20 11.00
C ASN A 377 -4.22 31.57 12.15
N SER A 378 -4.30 30.24 12.29
CA SER A 378 -3.51 29.50 13.28
C SER A 378 -2.28 28.88 12.61
N PRO A 379 -1.04 29.26 12.99
CA PRO A 379 0.16 28.66 12.42
C PRO A 379 0.31 27.20 12.87
N LEU A 380 0.79 26.35 11.96
CA LEU A 380 1.04 24.93 12.20
C LEU A 380 2.54 24.62 12.15
N ARG A 381 3.21 24.98 11.06
CA ARG A 381 4.63 24.68 10.85
C ARG A 381 5.28 25.74 9.97
N LEU A 382 6.48 26.15 10.33
CA LEU A 382 7.34 27.02 9.54
C LEU A 382 8.53 26.21 9.02
N VAL A 383 8.74 26.27 7.71
CA VAL A 383 9.81 25.55 7.02
C VAL A 383 10.61 26.48 6.09
N VAL A 384 11.85 26.10 5.80
CA VAL A 384 12.64 26.65 4.71
C VAL A 384 12.49 25.77 3.49
N MET A 385 12.09 26.37 2.37
CA MET A 385 11.92 25.69 1.09
C MET A 385 13.21 25.71 0.25
N PRO A 386 13.35 24.81 -0.74
CA PRO A 386 14.56 24.68 -1.57
C PRO A 386 14.93 25.92 -2.39
N ASN A 387 13.97 26.82 -2.59
CA ASN A 387 14.14 28.06 -3.33
C ASN A 387 14.62 29.24 -2.45
N GLY A 388 14.98 28.99 -1.19
CA GLY A 388 15.43 30.03 -0.26
C GLY A 388 14.30 30.95 0.22
N LYS A 389 13.07 30.44 0.30
CA LYS A 389 11.90 31.15 0.87
C LYS A 389 11.36 30.38 2.07
N LEU A 390 10.53 31.05 2.86
CA LEU A 390 9.80 30.43 3.96
C LEU A 390 8.49 29.84 3.46
N GLY A 391 8.16 28.63 3.91
CA GLY A 391 6.84 28.03 3.78
C GLY A 391 6.17 28.00 5.14
N LEU A 392 5.01 28.62 5.27
CA LEU A 392 4.21 28.60 6.49
C LEU A 392 2.95 27.77 6.22
N TYR A 393 2.80 26.69 6.96
CA TYR A 393 1.56 25.93 7.03
C TYR A 393 0.64 26.58 8.07
N VAL A 394 -0.59 26.86 7.69
CA VAL A 394 -1.64 27.37 8.57
C VAL A 394 -2.87 26.49 8.51
N ALA A 395 -3.58 26.39 9.63
CA ALA A 395 -4.87 25.72 9.68
C ALA A 395 -5.90 26.54 8.87
N PRO A 396 -6.66 25.91 7.98
CA PRO A 396 -7.77 26.56 7.32
C PRO A 396 -8.85 26.93 8.33
N ARG A 397 -9.55 28.03 8.06
CA ARG A 397 -10.72 28.46 8.83
C ARG A 397 -11.88 27.51 8.60
N ALA A 398 -12.87 27.53 9.50
CA ALA A 398 -14.05 26.68 9.39
C ALA A 398 -14.80 26.87 8.04
N GLU A 399 -14.84 28.10 7.53
CA GLU A 399 -15.46 28.46 6.24
C GLU A 399 -14.68 27.99 5.00
N GLU A 400 -13.37 27.75 5.13
CA GLU A 400 -12.51 27.29 4.04
C GLU A 400 -12.48 25.75 3.94
N ARG A 401 -12.95 25.07 4.98
CA ARG A 401 -13.02 23.62 5.06
C ARG A 401 -14.17 23.09 4.21
N ASN A 402 -13.92 21.93 3.61
CA ASN A 402 -14.91 21.15 2.89
C ASN A 402 -14.79 19.71 3.35
N ASP A 403 -15.78 19.26 4.11
CA ASP A 403 -15.88 17.91 4.69
C ASP A 403 -16.71 16.94 3.83
N ALA A 404 -17.16 17.36 2.63
CA ALA A 404 -17.87 16.48 1.71
C ALA A 404 -16.92 15.41 1.15
N ALA A 405 -17.40 14.19 0.88
CA ALA A 405 -16.66 12.99 0.46
C ALA A 405 -15.60 12.46 1.44
N GLU A 406 -14.87 13.35 2.13
CA GLU A 406 -14.01 13.02 3.27
C GLU A 406 -13.85 14.24 4.17
N LYS A 407 -13.57 14.00 5.46
CA LYS A 407 -13.17 15.04 6.41
C LYS A 407 -11.97 15.81 5.86
N HIS A 408 -11.97 17.12 6.05
CA HIS A 408 -10.95 18.02 5.54
C HIS A 408 -9.58 17.75 6.17
N LYS A 409 -8.56 17.51 5.33
CA LYS A 409 -7.20 17.11 5.75
C LYS A 409 -6.09 18.06 5.28
N TRP A 410 -6.40 19.05 4.44
CA TRP A 410 -5.40 19.94 3.85
C TRP A 410 -5.17 21.19 4.68
N ALA A 411 -3.91 21.53 4.92
CA ALA A 411 -3.53 22.83 5.43
C ALA A 411 -3.34 23.81 4.27
N ILE A 412 -3.30 25.10 4.58
CA ILE A 412 -2.91 26.13 3.61
C ILE A 412 -1.40 26.35 3.76
N ARG A 413 -0.65 26.14 2.70
CA ARG A 413 0.78 26.48 2.62
C ARG A 413 0.94 27.85 1.99
N VAL A 414 1.40 28.81 2.79
CA VAL A 414 1.71 30.19 2.40
C VAL A 414 3.20 30.31 2.17
N VAL A 415 3.61 30.74 0.98
CA VAL A 415 5.00 31.02 0.65
C VAL A 415 5.29 32.47 0.99
N LEU A 416 6.27 32.68 1.86
CA LEU A 416 6.64 33.97 2.42
C LEU A 416 8.04 34.38 1.97
N SER A 417 8.20 35.67 1.72
CA SER A 417 9.48 36.33 1.50
C SER A 417 9.74 37.35 2.60
N LEU A 418 10.95 37.37 3.13
CA LEU A 418 11.36 38.37 4.12
C LEU A 418 11.74 39.67 3.41
N THR A 419 11.16 40.78 3.86
CA THR A 419 11.46 42.15 3.42
C THR A 419 12.07 42.95 4.57
N ARG A 420 12.61 44.15 4.29
CA ARG A 420 13.15 45.02 5.36
C ARG A 420 12.11 45.41 6.41
N THR A 421 10.83 45.46 6.04
CA THR A 421 9.73 45.95 6.88
C THR A 421 8.85 44.83 7.45
N GLY A 422 9.18 43.56 7.21
CA GLY A 422 8.40 42.42 7.67
C GLY A 422 8.26 41.34 6.61
N VAL A 423 7.13 40.63 6.64
CA VAL A 423 6.91 39.45 5.81
C VAL A 423 5.96 39.77 4.65
N LYS A 424 6.26 39.29 3.45
CA LYS A 424 5.41 39.42 2.27
C LYS A 424 5.02 38.05 1.73
N GLU A 425 3.71 37.83 1.56
CA GLU A 425 3.17 36.66 0.87
C GLU A 425 3.49 36.70 -0.64
N VAL A 426 3.96 35.58 -1.16
CA VAL A 426 4.27 35.38 -2.58
C VAL A 426 3.22 34.52 -3.27
N SER A 427 2.76 33.46 -2.60
CA SER A 427 1.74 32.55 -3.12
C SER A 427 1.11 31.74 -1.99
N ARG A 428 -0.08 31.20 -2.25
CA ARG A 428 -0.77 30.27 -1.35
C ARG A 428 -1.26 29.05 -2.12
N SER A 429 -1.27 27.89 -1.46
CA SER A 429 -1.73 26.63 -2.04
C SER A 429 -2.18 25.67 -0.96
N TRP A 430 -3.12 24.78 -1.27
CA TRP A 430 -3.48 23.66 -0.39
C TRP A 430 -2.40 22.59 -0.38
N ALA A 431 -2.07 22.07 0.79
CA ALA A 431 -1.06 21.02 0.97
C ALA A 431 -1.33 20.17 2.20
N LEU A 432 -0.95 18.89 2.14
CA LEU A 432 -0.90 18.04 3.34
C LEU A 432 0.32 18.39 4.17
N VAL A 433 0.20 18.29 5.50
CA VAL A 433 1.33 18.46 6.43
C VAL A 433 1.97 17.11 6.63
N ASN A 434 3.11 16.88 5.99
CA ASN A 434 3.84 15.61 6.14
C ASN A 434 4.35 15.44 7.58
N GLU A 435 4.37 14.22 8.11
CA GLU A 435 4.96 13.97 9.42
C GLU A 435 6.46 14.31 9.42
N LEU A 436 7.19 13.83 8.40
CA LEU A 436 8.59 14.13 8.13
C LEU A 436 8.75 14.66 6.69
N SER A 437 9.44 15.77 6.53
CA SER A 437 9.79 16.35 5.22
C SER A 437 11.26 16.74 5.26
N VAL A 438 12.08 16.28 4.30
CA VAL A 438 13.45 16.81 4.11
C VAL A 438 13.65 17.50 2.76
N SER A 439 12.59 17.65 1.96
CA SER A 439 12.55 18.73 0.94
C SER A 439 12.27 20.11 1.57
N GLU A 440 11.94 20.14 2.85
CA GLU A 440 11.66 21.36 3.61
C GLU A 440 12.36 21.24 4.96
N CYS A 441 13.11 22.27 5.36
CA CYS A 441 13.79 22.27 6.66
C CYS A 441 12.90 22.95 7.70
N THR A 442 12.38 22.18 8.67
CA THR A 442 11.52 22.71 9.73
C THR A 442 12.29 23.63 10.67
N LEU A 443 11.80 24.87 10.85
CA LEU A 443 12.34 25.85 11.79
C LEU A 443 11.56 25.87 13.10
N LYS A 444 10.23 25.77 13.01
CA LYS A 444 9.32 25.79 14.17
C LYS A 444 8.05 25.01 13.87
N GLU A 445 7.56 24.32 14.89
CA GLU A 445 6.26 23.69 14.93
C GLU A 445 5.46 24.27 16.10
N TRP A 446 4.17 24.53 15.86
CA TRP A 446 3.23 24.95 16.90
C TRP A 446 2.37 23.76 17.32
N PRO A 447 1.84 23.71 18.55
CA PRO A 447 1.14 22.53 19.08
C PRO A 447 0.00 21.99 18.21
N LEU A 448 -0.73 22.88 17.51
CA LEU A 448 -1.85 22.49 16.65
C LEU A 448 -1.43 21.61 15.47
N VAL A 449 -0.15 21.59 15.11
CA VAL A 449 0.38 20.79 13.99
C VAL A 449 0.09 19.30 14.13
N ASP A 450 -0.03 18.79 15.37
CA ASP A 450 -0.19 17.36 15.63
C ASP A 450 -1.56 16.84 15.19
N GLU A 451 -2.56 17.71 15.06
CA GLU A 451 -3.86 17.37 14.46
C GLU A 451 -3.79 17.21 12.92
N TRP A 452 -2.72 17.72 12.29
CA TRP A 452 -2.59 17.81 10.83
C TRP A 452 -1.47 16.95 10.26
N LYS A 453 -0.44 16.63 11.05
CA LYS A 453 0.71 15.84 10.61
C LYS A 453 0.30 14.43 10.19
N GLY A 454 0.81 14.00 9.04
CA GLY A 454 0.68 12.61 8.58
C GLY A 454 -0.71 12.24 8.08
N LEU A 455 -1.66 13.18 8.01
CA LEU A 455 -2.97 12.94 7.41
C LEU A 455 -2.82 12.56 5.93
N LYS A 456 -3.52 11.50 5.51
CA LYS A 456 -3.56 11.02 4.13
C LYS A 456 -4.94 11.23 3.52
N SER A 457 -4.98 11.81 2.33
CA SER A 457 -6.18 12.02 1.54
C SER A 457 -6.32 10.91 0.50
N VAL A 458 -7.55 10.54 0.14
CA VAL A 458 -7.81 9.64 -1.01
C VAL A 458 -7.71 10.38 -2.35
N PHE A 459 -7.81 11.71 -2.32
CA PHE A 459 -7.65 12.58 -3.48
C PHE A 459 -6.21 13.07 -3.61
N GLU A 460 -5.68 13.03 -4.84
CA GLU A 460 -4.34 13.51 -5.21
C GLU A 460 -4.07 14.97 -4.81
N SER A 461 -5.11 15.80 -4.81
CA SER A 461 -5.04 17.20 -4.38
C SER A 461 -6.41 17.71 -3.96
N TYR A 462 -6.42 18.81 -3.19
CA TYR A 462 -7.67 19.47 -2.81
C TYR A 462 -8.43 20.00 -4.04
N ASP A 463 -7.73 20.55 -5.03
CA ASP A 463 -8.35 21.00 -6.28
C ASP A 463 -9.01 19.83 -7.03
N ARG A 464 -8.40 18.63 -7.00
CA ARG A 464 -8.99 17.44 -7.60
C ARG A 464 -10.26 17.02 -6.87
N LYS A 465 -10.29 17.10 -5.53
CA LYS A 465 -11.49 16.89 -4.72
C LYS A 465 -12.61 17.88 -5.10
N LEU A 466 -12.30 19.19 -5.12
CA LEU A 466 -13.27 20.21 -5.50
C LEU A 466 -13.78 20.02 -6.93
N LYS A 467 -12.91 19.66 -7.87
CA LYS A 467 -13.30 19.37 -9.25
C LYS A 467 -14.20 18.13 -9.33
N ALA A 468 -13.97 17.11 -8.52
CA ALA A 468 -14.83 15.93 -8.48
C ALA A 468 -16.23 16.24 -7.92
N LEU A 469 -16.29 17.07 -6.87
CA LEU A 469 -17.55 17.57 -6.31
C LEU A 469 -18.29 18.48 -7.29
N ALA A 470 -17.59 19.36 -8.01
CA ALA A 470 -18.22 20.20 -9.02
C ALA A 470 -18.78 19.39 -10.21
N ASP A 471 -18.06 18.34 -10.62
CA ASP A 471 -18.48 17.46 -11.71
C ASP A 471 -19.81 16.75 -11.43
N ILE A 472 -20.03 16.24 -10.22
CA ILE A 472 -21.28 15.54 -9.86
C ILE A 472 -22.48 16.49 -9.87
N GLU A 473 -22.27 17.78 -9.59
CA GLU A 473 -23.34 18.78 -9.66
C GLU A 473 -23.81 19.05 -11.11
N LEU A 474 -22.99 18.75 -12.12
CA LEU A 474 -23.42 18.85 -13.53
C LEU A 474 -24.41 17.74 -13.94
N GLY A 475 -24.53 16.69 -13.13
CA GLY A 475 -25.38 15.53 -13.42
C GLY A 475 -26.86 15.90 -13.56
N ARG A 476 -27.38 16.81 -12.72
CA ARG A 476 -28.81 17.18 -12.69
C ARG A 476 -29.35 17.64 -14.04
N GLU A 477 -28.67 18.58 -14.70
CA GLU A 477 -29.13 19.10 -15.98
C GLU A 477 -29.07 18.04 -17.08
N THR A 478 -28.07 17.16 -17.03
CA THR A 478 -27.98 16.04 -17.99
C THR A 478 -29.08 15.01 -17.76
N LEU A 479 -29.45 14.71 -16.51
CA LEU A 479 -30.58 13.82 -16.20
C LEU A 479 -31.91 14.37 -16.72
N LYS A 480 -32.16 15.69 -16.60
CA LYS A 480 -33.37 16.32 -17.16
C LYS A 480 -33.51 16.12 -18.67
N ARG A 481 -32.39 16.04 -19.40
CA ARG A 481 -32.41 15.80 -20.85
C ARG A 481 -32.86 14.39 -21.23
N LEU A 482 -32.76 13.43 -20.30
CA LEU A 482 -33.23 12.05 -20.51
C LEU A 482 -34.73 11.88 -20.31
N ASN A 483 -35.42 12.90 -19.78
CA ASN A 483 -36.85 12.84 -19.54
C ASN A 483 -37.61 12.70 -20.88
N PRO A 484 -38.47 11.69 -21.06
CA PRO A 484 -39.27 11.53 -22.29
C PRO A 484 -40.14 12.74 -22.65
N SER A 485 -40.54 13.54 -21.66
CA SER A 485 -41.30 14.78 -21.89
C SER A 485 -40.43 15.93 -22.39
N ASN A 486 -39.10 15.84 -22.24
CA ASN A 486 -38.13 16.86 -22.66
C ASN A 486 -37.53 16.52 -24.03
N GLN A 487 -38.29 16.78 -25.09
CA GLN A 487 -37.88 16.46 -26.46
C GLN A 487 -36.70 17.29 -26.98
N GLU A 488 -36.54 18.54 -26.49
CA GLU A 488 -35.38 19.37 -26.82
C GLU A 488 -34.10 18.76 -26.26
N GLY A 489 -34.10 18.40 -24.96
CA GLY A 489 -32.97 17.73 -24.32
C GLY A 489 -32.62 16.38 -24.94
N LEU A 490 -33.63 15.58 -25.33
CA LEU A 490 -33.40 14.32 -26.04
C LEU A 490 -32.77 14.52 -27.42
N SER A 491 -33.16 15.60 -28.13
CA SER A 491 -32.59 15.96 -29.42
C SER A 491 -31.12 16.37 -29.28
N GLU A 492 -30.79 17.17 -28.25
CA GLU A 492 -29.39 17.50 -27.92
C GLU A 492 -28.57 16.25 -27.61
N LEU A 493 -29.11 15.33 -26.79
CA LEU A 493 -28.43 14.07 -26.45
C LEU A 493 -28.21 13.18 -27.68
N ALA A 494 -29.16 13.16 -28.62
CA ALA A 494 -29.02 12.40 -29.87
C ALA A 494 -27.83 12.92 -30.71
N GLU A 495 -27.68 14.23 -30.84
CA GLU A 495 -26.55 14.83 -31.56
C GLU A 495 -25.22 14.59 -30.84
N LEU A 496 -25.18 14.75 -29.51
CA LEU A 496 -24.00 14.42 -28.71
C LEU A 496 -23.61 12.95 -28.84
N TRP A 497 -24.60 12.05 -28.89
CA TRP A 497 -24.36 10.62 -29.11
C TRP A 497 -23.79 10.35 -30.51
N ILE A 498 -24.33 11.00 -31.56
CA ILE A 498 -23.80 10.89 -32.93
C ILE A 498 -22.32 11.28 -32.96
N ASN A 499 -21.96 12.43 -32.36
CA ASN A 499 -20.59 12.91 -32.32
C ASN A 499 -19.66 11.94 -31.57
N ALA A 500 -20.09 11.43 -30.41
CA ALA A 500 -19.30 10.46 -29.64
C ALA A 500 -19.15 9.12 -30.38
N PHE A 501 -20.20 8.69 -31.10
CA PHE A 501 -20.16 7.46 -31.91
C PHE A 501 -19.22 7.62 -33.11
N GLU A 502 -19.19 8.80 -33.73
CA GLU A 502 -18.25 9.13 -34.80
C GLU A 502 -16.80 9.10 -34.30
N GLU A 503 -16.52 9.81 -33.20
CA GLU A 503 -15.23 9.81 -32.51
C GLU A 503 -14.75 8.37 -32.23
N MET A 504 -15.62 7.54 -31.67
CA MET A 504 -15.29 6.16 -31.29
C MET A 504 -15.04 5.24 -32.49
N ASN A 505 -15.80 5.37 -33.60
CA ASN A 505 -15.78 4.38 -34.68
C ASN A 505 -14.97 4.79 -35.92
N PHE A 506 -14.73 6.08 -36.14
CA PHE A 506 -14.00 6.58 -37.32
C PHE A 506 -12.61 7.10 -36.97
N TYR A 507 -12.43 7.68 -35.79
CA TYR A 507 -11.18 8.32 -35.40
C TYR A 507 -10.32 7.46 -34.46
N ARG A 508 -10.90 6.38 -33.89
CA ARG A 508 -10.21 5.47 -32.97
C ARG A 508 -10.13 4.04 -33.53
N PRO A 509 -9.06 3.28 -33.23
CA PRO A 509 -8.96 1.89 -33.66
C PRO A 509 -10.02 1.03 -32.96
N THR A 510 -11.02 0.55 -33.70
CA THR A 510 -12.09 -0.31 -33.17
C THR A 510 -11.83 -1.81 -33.33
N GLY A 511 -10.86 -2.20 -34.15
CA GLY A 511 -10.58 -3.61 -34.44
C GLY A 511 -11.63 -4.29 -35.31
N GLY A 512 -12.40 -3.51 -36.10
CA GLY A 512 -13.41 -4.03 -37.03
C GLY A 512 -14.78 -4.31 -36.39
N ILE A 513 -14.97 -3.98 -35.11
CA ILE A 513 -16.24 -4.17 -34.40
C ILE A 513 -16.87 -2.80 -34.16
N VAL A 514 -18.13 -2.61 -34.55
CA VAL A 514 -18.89 -1.39 -34.24
C VAL A 514 -19.08 -1.28 -32.73
N GLN A 515 -18.47 -0.24 -32.15
CA GLN A 515 -18.55 0.08 -30.73
C GLN A 515 -19.63 1.12 -30.47
N LYS A 516 -20.16 1.15 -29.24
CA LYS A 516 -21.16 2.14 -28.82
C LYS A 516 -20.64 2.96 -27.65
N PRO A 517 -20.79 4.31 -27.68
CA PRO A 517 -20.40 5.16 -26.57
C PRO A 517 -21.13 4.79 -25.28
N VAL A 518 -20.39 4.80 -24.17
CA VAL A 518 -20.94 4.59 -22.83
C VAL A 518 -21.54 5.92 -22.35
N MET A 519 -22.81 5.93 -21.93
CA MET A 519 -23.42 7.10 -21.30
C MET A 519 -23.07 7.13 -19.82
N MET A 520 -22.48 8.22 -19.35
CA MET A 520 -21.94 8.38 -18.00
C MET A 520 -22.37 9.73 -17.42
N ILE A 521 -23.42 9.73 -16.59
CA ILE A 521 -23.90 10.94 -15.92
C ILE A 521 -23.45 10.88 -14.46
N PRO A 522 -22.49 11.72 -14.02
CA PRO A 522 -21.98 11.66 -12.65
C PRO A 522 -23.07 12.16 -11.70
N ILE A 523 -23.39 11.38 -10.67
CA ILE A 523 -24.44 11.70 -9.70
C ILE A 523 -23.93 11.74 -8.25
N GLY A 524 -22.74 11.18 -8.00
CA GLY A 524 -22.16 11.16 -6.67
C GLY A 524 -20.71 10.68 -6.67
N LEU A 525 -20.13 10.66 -5.47
CA LEU A 525 -18.81 10.13 -5.18
C LEU A 525 -18.92 9.01 -4.16
N ILE A 526 -18.10 8.00 -4.37
CA ILE A 526 -17.91 6.87 -3.48
C ILE A 526 -16.46 6.90 -3.01
N VAL A 527 -16.25 6.80 -1.69
CA VAL A 527 -14.93 6.61 -1.07
C VAL A 527 -14.98 5.31 -0.26
N ASP A 528 -14.09 4.37 -0.57
CA ASP A 528 -13.91 3.12 0.19
C ASP A 528 -12.42 2.96 0.52
N ARG A 529 -12.10 2.94 1.83
CA ARG A 529 -10.72 2.88 2.35
C ARG A 529 -9.85 4.03 1.81
N GLU A 530 -8.89 3.72 0.94
CA GLU A 530 -7.92 4.66 0.35
C GLU A 530 -8.26 5.01 -1.11
N GLU A 531 -9.39 4.52 -1.63
CA GLU A 531 -9.80 4.66 -3.02
C GLU A 531 -11.10 5.45 -3.15
N TRP A 532 -11.25 6.21 -4.23
CA TRP A 532 -12.48 6.94 -4.54
C TRP A 532 -12.90 6.74 -5.98
N SER A 533 -14.19 6.93 -6.29
CA SER A 533 -14.70 6.91 -7.66
C SER A 533 -15.96 7.75 -7.81
N TYR A 534 -16.31 8.09 -9.06
CA TYR A 534 -17.62 8.64 -9.37
C TYR A 534 -18.64 7.50 -9.39
N LEU A 535 -19.80 7.76 -8.80
CA LEU A 535 -21.02 7.02 -9.07
C LEU A 535 -21.70 7.65 -10.29
N TYR A 536 -21.88 6.85 -11.33
CA TYR A 536 -22.54 7.24 -12.57
C TYR A 536 -23.90 6.58 -12.69
N LEU A 537 -24.86 7.34 -13.23
CA LEU A 537 -26.10 6.82 -13.81
C LEU A 537 -25.96 6.82 -15.32
N GLY A 538 -26.27 5.70 -15.97
CA GLY A 538 -26.22 5.63 -17.41
C GLY A 538 -26.28 4.21 -17.94
N THR A 539 -25.57 3.96 -19.04
CA THR A 539 -25.60 2.66 -19.72
C THR A 539 -24.36 2.43 -20.58
N ARG A 540 -23.85 1.19 -20.57
CA ARG A 540 -22.64 0.78 -21.31
C ARG A 540 -22.87 0.49 -22.79
N GLY A 541 -24.11 0.48 -23.27
CA GLY A 541 -24.36 0.10 -24.67
C GLY A 541 -25.80 0.17 -25.17
N SER A 542 -26.73 0.64 -24.33
CA SER A 542 -28.15 0.82 -24.68
C SER A 542 -28.54 2.31 -24.79
N ALA A 543 -27.56 3.21 -24.75
CA ALA A 543 -27.78 4.67 -24.80
C ALA A 543 -28.57 5.08 -26.05
N VAL A 544 -28.17 4.57 -27.21
CA VAL A 544 -28.81 4.90 -28.49
C VAL A 544 -30.22 4.34 -28.59
N GLU A 545 -30.44 3.11 -28.09
CA GLU A 545 -31.78 2.54 -27.98
C GLU A 545 -32.68 3.42 -27.11
N TYR A 546 -32.20 3.88 -25.95
CA TYR A 546 -32.99 4.72 -25.03
C TYR A 546 -33.38 6.05 -25.69
N ILE A 547 -32.40 6.73 -26.30
CA ILE A 547 -32.63 8.01 -26.98
C ILE A 547 -33.58 7.80 -28.16
N TYR A 548 -33.34 6.79 -28.99
CA TYR A 548 -34.16 6.51 -30.16
C TYR A 548 -35.60 6.18 -29.79
N GLN A 549 -35.85 5.36 -28.77
CA GLN A 549 -37.20 4.96 -28.38
C GLN A 549 -38.02 6.16 -27.87
N ASN A 550 -37.40 7.08 -27.12
CA ASN A 550 -38.08 8.22 -26.49
C ASN A 550 -38.15 9.49 -27.36
N LEU A 551 -37.43 9.56 -28.48
CA LEU A 551 -37.42 10.74 -29.35
C LEU A 551 -38.68 10.80 -30.24
N ASN A 552 -39.32 11.96 -30.39
CA ASN A 552 -40.50 12.10 -31.27
C ASN A 552 -40.15 12.61 -32.68
N ASP A 553 -39.01 13.30 -32.83
CA ASP A 553 -38.55 13.80 -34.12
C ASP A 553 -38.17 12.64 -35.06
N LYS A 554 -39.01 12.43 -36.09
CA LYS A 554 -38.83 11.39 -37.10
C LYS A 554 -37.58 11.57 -37.95
N ALA A 555 -37.21 12.81 -38.27
CA ALA A 555 -36.03 13.09 -39.10
C ALA A 555 -34.75 12.80 -38.33
N LEU A 556 -34.68 13.23 -37.06
CA LEU A 556 -33.54 12.94 -36.20
C LEU A 556 -33.47 11.45 -35.83
N LYS A 557 -34.60 10.79 -35.58
CA LYS A 557 -34.67 9.31 -35.46
C LYS A 557 -34.05 8.62 -36.67
N ALA A 558 -34.44 9.02 -37.88
CA ALA A 558 -33.90 8.44 -39.11
C ALA A 558 -32.39 8.66 -39.24
N ARG A 559 -31.88 9.85 -38.85
CA ARG A 559 -30.45 10.15 -38.84
C ARG A 559 -29.67 9.28 -37.84
N VAL A 560 -30.16 9.14 -36.61
CA VAL A 560 -29.54 8.28 -35.58
C VAL A 560 -29.51 6.82 -36.05
N ALA A 561 -30.64 6.30 -36.55
CA ALA A 561 -30.73 4.94 -37.06
C ALA A 561 -29.78 4.72 -38.25
N HIS A 562 -29.78 5.63 -39.23
CA HIS A 562 -28.86 5.57 -40.35
C HIS A 562 -27.40 5.53 -39.89
N ARG A 563 -27.02 6.43 -38.97
CA ARG A 563 -25.66 6.54 -38.46
C ARG A 563 -25.17 5.26 -37.77
N LEU A 564 -26.02 4.63 -36.97
CA LEU A 564 -25.68 3.38 -36.29
C LEU A 564 -25.60 2.22 -37.29
N ILE A 565 -26.62 2.06 -38.14
CA ILE A 565 -26.82 0.88 -38.99
C ILE A 565 -25.86 0.88 -40.18
N SER A 566 -25.46 2.05 -40.71
CA SER A 566 -24.53 2.14 -41.84
C SER A 566 -23.18 1.48 -41.56
N ASN A 567 -22.79 1.39 -40.29
CA ASN A 567 -21.49 0.87 -39.86
C ASN A 567 -21.47 -0.66 -39.70
N TYR A 568 -22.63 -1.33 -39.73
CA TYR A 568 -22.70 -2.79 -39.69
C TYR A 568 -22.68 -3.38 -41.11
N GLU A 569 -21.91 -4.45 -41.29
CA GLU A 569 -21.92 -5.28 -42.50
C GLU A 569 -23.30 -5.95 -42.70
N VAL A 570 -23.83 -6.57 -41.63
CA VAL A 570 -25.18 -7.16 -41.62
C VAL A 570 -26.17 -6.18 -40.96
N LYS A 571 -27.09 -5.66 -41.78
CA LYS A 571 -28.06 -4.62 -41.38
C LYS A 571 -29.43 -5.16 -40.97
N GLU A 572 -29.74 -6.40 -41.37
CA GLU A 572 -31.02 -7.05 -41.07
C GLU A 572 -31.28 -7.11 -39.56
N GLY A 573 -32.52 -6.81 -39.16
CA GLY A 573 -32.96 -6.78 -37.76
C GLY A 573 -32.33 -5.69 -36.89
N LYS A 574 -31.40 -4.85 -37.38
CA LYS A 574 -30.78 -3.79 -36.55
C LYS A 574 -31.73 -2.66 -36.21
N LEU A 575 -32.62 -2.30 -37.14
CA LEU A 575 -33.66 -1.29 -36.89
C LEU A 575 -34.70 -1.81 -35.88
N ASP A 576 -35.13 -3.06 -36.02
CA ASP A 576 -36.06 -3.69 -35.09
C ASP A 576 -35.45 -3.81 -33.69
N ASN A 577 -34.17 -4.17 -33.61
CA ASN A 577 -33.43 -4.15 -32.36
C ASN A 577 -33.37 -2.73 -31.76
N LEU A 578 -33.10 -1.70 -32.57
CA LEU A 578 -33.06 -0.32 -32.08
C LEU A 578 -34.42 0.13 -31.51
N ALA A 579 -35.52 -0.27 -32.15
CA ALA A 579 -36.87 0.09 -31.76
C ALA A 579 -37.40 -0.70 -30.54
N ASN A 580 -37.03 -1.99 -30.41
CA ASN A 580 -37.70 -2.91 -29.48
C ASN A 580 -36.79 -3.47 -28.37
N LYS A 581 -35.47 -3.26 -28.44
CA LYS A 581 -34.56 -3.77 -27.42
C LYS A 581 -34.82 -3.08 -26.10
N LYS A 582 -34.97 -3.87 -25.03
CA LYS A 582 -35.12 -3.36 -23.67
C LYS A 582 -33.96 -2.43 -23.33
N THR A 583 -34.31 -1.22 -22.92
CA THR A 583 -33.36 -0.20 -22.45
C THR A 583 -33.37 -0.19 -20.93
N SER A 584 -32.20 -0.05 -20.34
CA SER A 584 -32.05 0.04 -18.89
C SER A 584 -30.95 1.05 -18.57
N LEU A 585 -31.30 2.04 -17.76
CA LEU A 585 -30.33 2.85 -17.05
C LEU A 585 -29.92 2.09 -15.79
N GLY A 586 -28.66 2.22 -15.39
CA GLY A 586 -28.13 1.56 -14.21
C GLY A 586 -27.03 2.38 -13.55
N LEU A 587 -26.68 1.97 -12.33
CA LEU A 587 -25.60 2.55 -11.55
C LEU A 587 -24.29 1.80 -11.78
N PHE A 588 -23.19 2.53 -11.97
CA PHE A 588 -21.85 1.96 -12.05
C PHE A 588 -20.80 2.97 -11.61
N CYS A 589 -19.60 2.51 -11.30
CA CYS A 589 -18.52 3.31 -10.75
C CYS A 589 -17.28 3.30 -11.65
N THR A 590 -16.59 4.44 -11.71
CA THR A 590 -15.24 4.55 -12.26
C THR A 590 -14.59 5.88 -11.84
N LYS A 591 -13.25 5.94 -11.82
CA LYS A 591 -12.50 7.20 -11.64
C LYS A 591 -12.42 8.05 -12.91
N GLN A 592 -12.70 7.44 -14.06
CA GLN A 592 -12.58 8.08 -15.36
C GLN A 592 -13.76 9.03 -15.61
N ARG A 593 -13.51 10.12 -16.33
CA ARG A 593 -14.53 11.06 -16.79
C ARG A 593 -14.90 10.74 -18.23
N PRO A 594 -16.15 11.00 -18.66
CA PRO A 594 -16.47 10.93 -20.08
C PRO A 594 -15.61 11.94 -20.85
N ASP A 595 -14.93 11.47 -21.89
CA ASP A 595 -14.11 12.29 -22.78
C ASP A 595 -14.95 13.09 -23.78
N MET A 596 -16.21 12.71 -23.99
CA MET A 596 -17.21 13.36 -24.85
C MET A 596 -18.52 13.59 -24.09
N ALA A 597 -18.46 14.29 -22.95
CA ALA A 597 -19.56 14.39 -21.98
C ALA A 597 -20.95 14.64 -22.60
N PRO A 598 -21.99 13.85 -22.24
CA PRO A 598 -21.99 12.81 -21.20
C PRO A 598 -21.57 11.41 -21.67
N PHE A 599 -21.00 11.27 -22.87
CA PHE A 599 -20.59 9.99 -23.42
C PHE A 599 -19.09 9.78 -23.29
N SER A 600 -18.67 8.51 -23.18
CA SER A 600 -17.29 8.14 -23.40
C SER A 600 -17.11 7.43 -24.74
N ALA A 601 -16.16 7.92 -25.53
CA ALA A 601 -15.69 7.32 -26.77
C ALA A 601 -14.49 6.36 -26.53
N ASP A 602 -14.06 6.17 -25.28
CA ASP A 602 -13.01 5.22 -24.93
C ASP A 602 -13.58 3.80 -24.78
N ARG A 603 -13.12 2.88 -25.64
CA ARG A 603 -13.53 1.47 -25.61
C ARG A 603 -12.93 0.69 -24.42
N ASN A 604 -11.87 1.21 -23.81
CA ASN A 604 -11.16 0.55 -22.71
C ASN A 604 -11.61 1.06 -21.34
N ILE A 605 -12.75 1.76 -21.27
CA ILE A 605 -13.23 2.32 -20.02
C ILE A 605 -13.58 1.22 -19.02
N GLU A 606 -12.81 1.17 -17.94
CA GLU A 606 -13.03 0.21 -16.86
C GLU A 606 -14.11 0.75 -15.92
N THR A 607 -15.16 -0.05 -15.74
CA THR A 607 -16.32 0.28 -14.92
C THR A 607 -16.72 -0.93 -14.09
N TYR A 608 -17.08 -0.70 -12.84
CA TYR A 608 -17.50 -1.73 -11.90
C TYR A 608 -18.86 -1.38 -11.29
N GLY A 609 -19.53 -2.35 -10.68
CA GLY A 609 -20.76 -2.08 -9.94
C GLY A 609 -20.49 -1.24 -8.69
N PRO A 610 -21.48 -0.50 -8.16
CA PRO A 610 -21.36 0.18 -6.87
C PRO A 610 -21.42 -0.85 -5.73
N ASP A 611 -20.36 -1.64 -5.59
CA ASP A 611 -20.30 -2.76 -4.64
C ASP A 611 -19.98 -2.24 -3.22
N PHE A 612 -20.96 -1.57 -2.63
CA PHE A 612 -20.85 -0.87 -1.35
C PHE A 612 -21.23 -1.75 -0.16
N GLY A 613 -21.05 -3.07 -0.26
CA GLY A 613 -21.61 -4.04 0.69
C GLY A 613 -23.00 -4.53 0.30
N VAL A 614 -23.59 -3.93 -0.74
CA VAL A 614 -24.72 -4.47 -1.50
C VAL A 614 -24.22 -4.85 -2.88
N ASN A 615 -24.48 -6.08 -3.30
CA ASN A 615 -24.09 -6.51 -4.61
C ASN A 615 -24.89 -5.79 -5.70
N HIS A 616 -24.21 -5.46 -6.79
CA HIS A 616 -24.82 -4.80 -7.95
C HIS A 616 -26.05 -5.54 -8.51
N ALA A 617 -26.08 -6.88 -8.48
CA ALA A 617 -27.22 -7.67 -8.92
C ALA A 617 -28.49 -7.30 -8.15
N VAL A 618 -28.42 -7.18 -6.82
CA VAL A 618 -29.55 -6.78 -5.96
C VAL A 618 -30.10 -5.41 -6.38
N LEU A 619 -29.21 -4.45 -6.66
CA LEU A 619 -29.62 -3.12 -7.12
C LEU A 619 -30.35 -3.17 -8.46
N THR A 620 -29.98 -4.07 -9.37
CA THR A 620 -30.66 -4.21 -10.68
C THR A 620 -32.08 -4.77 -10.59
N HIS A 621 -32.49 -5.35 -9.46
CA HIS A 621 -33.88 -5.77 -9.22
C HIS A 621 -34.79 -4.62 -8.78
N MET A 622 -34.23 -3.49 -8.33
CA MET A 622 -35.01 -2.31 -7.96
C MET A 622 -35.18 -1.39 -9.17
N VAL A 623 -36.38 -0.86 -9.36
CA VAL A 623 -36.68 0.03 -10.49
C VAL A 623 -36.38 1.48 -10.12
N SER A 624 -36.60 1.87 -8.85
CA SER A 624 -36.29 3.20 -8.34
C SER A 624 -34.80 3.42 -8.08
N PHE A 625 -34.24 4.50 -8.64
CA PHE A 625 -32.90 4.94 -8.26
C PHE A 625 -32.86 5.54 -6.86
N LYS A 626 -33.97 6.14 -6.39
CA LYS A 626 -34.10 6.57 -4.99
C LYS A 626 -33.90 5.40 -4.03
N SER A 627 -34.53 4.24 -4.27
CA SER A 627 -34.35 3.05 -3.43
C SER A 627 -32.95 2.45 -3.53
N GLN A 628 -32.41 2.33 -4.75
CA GLN A 628 -31.04 1.85 -4.95
C GLN A 628 -30.02 2.71 -4.18
N ILE A 629 -30.14 4.03 -4.24
CA ILE A 629 -29.23 4.97 -3.57
C ILE A 629 -29.45 4.98 -2.06
N ALA A 630 -30.69 4.88 -1.59
CA ALA A 630 -30.98 4.77 -0.16
C ALA A 630 -30.30 3.53 0.46
N LEU A 631 -30.28 2.41 -0.27
CA LEU A 631 -29.59 1.20 0.17
C LEU A 631 -28.06 1.37 0.17
N ILE A 632 -27.50 2.03 -0.86
CA ILE A 632 -26.06 2.38 -0.90
C ILE A 632 -25.69 3.27 0.30
N GLN A 633 -26.50 4.29 0.60
CA GLN A 633 -26.29 5.18 1.75
C GLN A 633 -26.38 4.40 3.07
N GLN A 634 -27.37 3.52 3.24
CA GLN A 634 -27.50 2.71 4.45
C GLN A 634 -26.27 1.84 4.69
N GLU A 635 -25.70 1.22 3.65
CA GLU A 635 -24.47 0.43 3.81
C GLU A 635 -23.22 1.30 4.01
N ALA A 636 -23.17 2.49 3.41
CA ALA A 636 -22.13 3.47 3.69
C ALA A 636 -22.10 3.82 5.18
N ASP A 637 -23.27 4.10 5.77
CA ASP A 637 -23.41 4.48 7.18
C ASP A 637 -23.03 3.33 8.15
N ARG A 638 -23.12 2.08 7.69
CA ARG A 638 -22.69 0.88 8.45
C ARG A 638 -21.20 0.57 8.31
N GLY A 639 -20.58 0.97 7.21
CA GLY A 639 -19.20 0.61 6.87
C GLY A 639 -18.17 1.50 7.57
N LEU A 640 -17.23 0.91 8.29
CA LEU A 640 -16.26 1.67 9.11
C LEU A 640 -15.30 2.58 8.30
N HIS A 641 -15.25 2.48 6.97
CA HIS A 641 -14.34 3.24 6.11
C HIS A 641 -14.98 3.62 4.76
N ARG A 642 -16.30 3.79 4.75
CA ARG A 642 -17.08 4.03 3.54
C ARG A 642 -17.82 5.35 3.65
N LEU A 643 -17.65 6.20 2.64
CA LEU A 643 -18.36 7.45 2.55
C LEU A 643 -19.02 7.54 1.18
N PHE A 644 -20.31 7.86 1.19
CA PHE A 644 -21.07 8.15 0.00
C PHE A 644 -21.47 9.63 0.03
N THR A 645 -21.32 10.30 -1.10
CA THR A 645 -21.70 11.72 -1.26
C THR A 645 -22.47 11.85 -2.55
N ILE A 646 -23.76 12.20 -2.46
CA ILE A 646 -24.58 12.52 -3.61
C ILE A 646 -24.48 14.01 -3.95
N ALA A 647 -24.63 14.36 -5.23
CA ALA A 647 -24.71 15.75 -5.65
C ALA A 647 -25.85 16.46 -4.90
N SER A 648 -25.53 17.60 -4.30
CA SER A 648 -26.45 18.36 -3.45
C SER A 648 -27.69 18.81 -4.22
N ASN A 649 -27.53 19.12 -5.51
CA ASN A 649 -28.64 19.48 -6.36
C ASN A 649 -29.52 18.30 -6.81
N LEU A 650 -29.21 17.05 -6.45
CA LEU A 650 -30.09 15.89 -6.64
C LEU A 650 -30.98 15.61 -5.43
N VAL A 651 -30.84 16.41 -4.37
CA VAL A 651 -31.62 16.31 -3.14
C VAL A 651 -32.52 17.53 -3.01
N SER A 652 -33.79 17.33 -2.63
CA SER A 652 -34.75 18.39 -2.37
C SER A 652 -34.47 19.10 -1.04
N SER A 653 -35.12 20.25 -0.80
CA SER A 653 -35.05 20.93 0.50
C SER A 653 -35.62 20.09 1.66
N ALA A 654 -36.46 19.09 1.36
CA ALA A 654 -36.99 18.13 2.33
C ALA A 654 -36.08 16.90 2.51
N GLY A 655 -34.92 16.84 1.85
CA GLY A 655 -33.99 15.70 1.91
C GLY A 655 -34.33 14.55 0.96
N GLU A 656 -35.24 14.75 0.01
CA GLU A 656 -35.69 13.68 -0.90
C GLU A 656 -34.87 13.64 -2.19
N LEU A 657 -34.52 12.44 -2.66
CA LEU A 657 -33.83 12.26 -3.94
C LEU A 657 -34.74 12.54 -5.12
N LEU A 658 -34.27 13.37 -6.05
CA LEU A 658 -35.01 13.88 -7.20
C LEU A 658 -34.76 13.09 -8.50
N ILE A 659 -33.85 12.11 -8.51
CA ILE A 659 -33.40 11.45 -9.74
C ILE A 659 -34.55 10.85 -10.55
N ASP A 660 -35.47 10.15 -9.88
CA ASP A 660 -36.59 9.49 -10.56
C ASP A 660 -37.57 10.53 -11.16
N GLN A 661 -37.88 11.59 -10.41
CA GLN A 661 -38.67 12.74 -10.90
C GLN A 661 -38.03 13.41 -12.13
N LEU A 662 -36.71 13.59 -12.12
CA LEU A 662 -35.97 14.21 -13.23
C LEU A 662 -36.03 13.37 -14.49
N LEU A 663 -36.02 12.03 -14.36
CA LEU A 663 -36.19 11.09 -15.47
C LEU A 663 -37.66 10.99 -15.94
N GLY A 664 -38.60 11.56 -15.20
CA GLY A 664 -40.01 11.66 -15.56
C GLY A 664 -40.80 10.42 -15.14
N ASP A 665 -40.95 10.23 -13.81
CA ASP A 665 -41.65 9.20 -13.01
C ASP A 665 -42.85 8.41 -13.62
N ALA A 666 -43.36 8.75 -14.79
CA ALA A 666 -44.65 8.30 -15.31
C ALA A 666 -44.69 6.90 -15.98
N ALA A 667 -43.63 6.09 -15.95
CA ALA A 667 -43.69 4.76 -16.60
C ALA A 667 -42.68 3.75 -16.04
N ARG A 668 -42.69 3.52 -14.73
CA ARG A 668 -42.13 2.28 -14.19
C ARG A 668 -43.32 1.41 -13.87
N ASP A 669 -43.40 0.25 -14.54
CA ASP A 669 -44.52 -0.68 -14.57
C ASP A 669 -45.33 -0.60 -13.28
N ALA A 670 -46.66 -0.47 -13.39
CA ALA A 670 -47.54 -0.67 -12.26
C ALA A 670 -47.24 -2.06 -11.71
N ASP A 671 -46.37 -2.10 -10.71
CA ASP A 671 -45.78 -3.33 -10.22
C ASP A 671 -46.97 -4.12 -9.68
N GLU A 672 -47.19 -5.33 -10.21
CA GLU A 672 -48.29 -6.15 -9.73
C GLU A 672 -48.08 -6.36 -8.21
N PRO A 673 -49.14 -6.26 -7.39
CA PRO A 673 -49.02 -6.59 -5.98
C PRO A 673 -48.45 -8.00 -5.84
N VAL A 674 -47.62 -8.22 -4.83
CA VAL A 674 -46.94 -9.50 -4.59
C VAL A 674 -47.05 -9.90 -3.13
N ASP A 675 -46.91 -11.20 -2.86
CA ASP A 675 -46.78 -11.73 -1.51
C ASP A 675 -45.36 -12.26 -1.29
N ILE A 676 -44.85 -12.06 -0.07
CA ILE A 676 -43.70 -12.79 0.47
C ILE A 676 -44.22 -13.89 1.39
N LEU A 677 -43.83 -15.12 1.10
CA LEU A 677 -43.93 -16.24 2.03
C LEU A 677 -42.58 -16.44 2.70
N GLU A 678 -42.46 -15.99 3.95
CA GLU A 678 -41.28 -16.22 4.78
C GLU A 678 -41.41 -17.57 5.48
N VAL A 679 -40.46 -18.47 5.22
CA VAL A 679 -40.46 -19.83 5.76
C VAL A 679 -39.31 -20.00 6.73
N VAL A 680 -39.62 -20.47 7.94
CA VAL A 680 -38.63 -20.81 8.97
C VAL A 680 -38.84 -22.27 9.37
N ILE A 681 -37.79 -23.08 9.28
CA ILE A 681 -37.77 -24.48 9.73
C ILE A 681 -37.19 -24.54 11.12
N ASN A 682 -37.95 -25.12 12.06
CA ASN A 682 -37.47 -25.32 13.42
C ASN A 682 -36.46 -26.50 13.45
N PRO A 683 -35.33 -26.36 14.17
CA PRO A 683 -34.37 -27.44 14.30
C PRO A 683 -34.97 -28.62 15.09
N ALA A 684 -34.60 -29.84 14.73
CA ALA A 684 -35.00 -31.03 15.48
C ALA A 684 -34.40 -31.00 16.90
N PRO A 685 -34.98 -31.72 17.88
CA PRO A 685 -34.44 -31.81 19.25
C PRO A 685 -32.98 -32.29 19.34
N THR A 686 -32.48 -32.94 18.28
CA THR A 686 -31.11 -33.45 18.14
C THR A 686 -30.12 -32.41 17.58
N GLY A 687 -30.58 -31.21 17.19
CA GLY A 687 -29.76 -30.16 16.57
C GLY A 687 -29.57 -30.29 15.06
N GLU A 688 -30.03 -31.39 14.45
CA GLU A 688 -30.03 -31.59 13.00
C GLU A 688 -31.15 -30.79 12.31
N PRO A 689 -31.01 -30.43 11.02
CA PRO A 689 -32.12 -29.88 10.23
C PRO A 689 -33.26 -30.90 10.18
N GLY A 690 -34.45 -30.51 10.65
CA GLY A 690 -35.62 -31.39 10.68
C GLY A 690 -36.20 -31.72 9.29
N ALA A 691 -35.65 -31.13 8.22
CA ALA A 691 -36.19 -31.20 6.87
C ALA A 691 -35.36 -32.03 5.89
N LYS A 692 -36.04 -32.65 4.93
CA LYS A 692 -35.45 -33.51 3.89
C LYS A 692 -35.99 -33.20 2.51
N LEU A 693 -35.17 -33.39 1.48
CA LEU A 693 -35.59 -33.30 0.09
C LEU A 693 -36.52 -34.47 -0.27
N LYS A 694 -37.68 -34.19 -0.90
CA LYS A 694 -38.64 -35.24 -1.29
C LYS A 694 -38.11 -36.17 -2.40
N LYS A 695 -37.16 -35.69 -3.22
CA LYS A 695 -36.64 -36.41 -4.39
C LYS A 695 -35.74 -37.60 -4.01
N ASN A 696 -34.85 -37.42 -3.05
CA ASN A 696 -33.79 -38.38 -2.70
C ASN A 696 -33.68 -38.64 -1.18
N GLY A 697 -34.43 -37.91 -0.34
CA GLY A 697 -34.40 -38.06 1.11
C GLY A 697 -33.18 -37.46 1.80
N GLU A 698 -32.33 -36.72 1.07
CA GLU A 698 -31.16 -36.02 1.63
C GLU A 698 -31.58 -34.90 2.59
N THR A 699 -30.73 -34.63 3.58
CA THR A 699 -30.96 -33.57 4.57
C THR A 699 -30.97 -32.19 3.91
N PHE A 700 -32.01 -31.41 4.19
CA PHE A 700 -32.12 -30.03 3.75
C PHE A 700 -31.58 -29.10 4.84
N TRP A 701 -30.46 -28.43 4.55
CA TRP A 701 -29.70 -27.69 5.58
C TRP A 701 -30.18 -26.26 5.81
N HIS A 702 -30.94 -25.68 4.89
CA HIS A 702 -31.41 -24.30 5.03
C HIS A 702 -32.59 -24.21 6.01
N LYS A 703 -32.55 -23.21 6.90
CA LYS A 703 -33.52 -23.04 7.97
C LYS A 703 -34.45 -21.84 7.78
N HIS A 704 -34.12 -20.93 6.87
CA HIS A 704 -34.88 -19.71 6.63
C HIS A 704 -34.79 -19.30 5.17
N TRP A 705 -35.93 -18.98 4.54
CA TRP A 705 -35.97 -18.37 3.21
C TRP A 705 -37.25 -17.55 3.01
N CYS A 706 -37.25 -16.69 2.00
CA CYS A 706 -38.40 -15.90 1.56
C CYS A 706 -38.75 -16.22 0.10
N ASP A 707 -40.01 -16.49 -0.19
CA ASP A 707 -40.54 -16.72 -1.54
C ASP A 707 -41.40 -15.55 -2.00
N LEU A 708 -40.99 -14.90 -3.10
CA LEU A 708 -41.79 -13.93 -3.82
C LEU A 708 -42.80 -14.66 -4.71
N CYS A 709 -44.08 -14.35 -4.57
CA CYS A 709 -45.14 -15.00 -5.34
C CYS A 709 -46.29 -14.03 -5.66
N LYS A 710 -47.20 -14.48 -6.52
CA LYS A 710 -48.43 -13.72 -6.81
C LYS A 710 -49.36 -13.73 -5.59
N PRO A 711 -50.18 -12.69 -5.40
CA PRO A 711 -51.12 -12.63 -4.30
C PRO A 711 -52.05 -13.85 -4.29
N GLY A 712 -52.18 -14.49 -3.13
CA GLY A 712 -53.03 -15.66 -2.95
C GLY A 712 -52.44 -17.00 -3.40
N THR A 713 -51.15 -17.08 -3.78
CA THR A 713 -50.45 -18.36 -4.00
C THR A 713 -50.56 -19.26 -2.77
N GLU A 714 -50.89 -20.55 -2.91
CA GLU A 714 -51.00 -21.47 -1.77
C GLU A 714 -49.67 -21.63 -1.01
N GLU A 715 -49.70 -21.58 0.32
CA GLU A 715 -48.49 -21.67 1.17
C GLU A 715 -47.78 -23.02 1.06
N SER A 716 -48.53 -24.08 0.73
CA SER A 716 -48.02 -25.42 0.50
C SER A 716 -46.99 -25.48 -0.64
N LEU A 717 -47.03 -24.55 -1.59
CA LEU A 717 -46.09 -24.46 -2.71
C LEU A 717 -44.67 -24.14 -2.25
N ALA A 718 -44.50 -23.39 -1.15
CA ALA A 718 -43.18 -23.08 -0.60
C ALA A 718 -42.43 -24.36 -0.16
N LEU A 719 -43.16 -25.43 0.17
CA LEU A 719 -42.63 -26.74 0.60
C LEU A 719 -42.84 -27.85 -0.45
N SER A 720 -43.12 -27.51 -1.71
CA SER A 720 -43.46 -28.50 -2.75
C SER A 720 -42.40 -29.61 -2.91
N HIS A 721 -41.11 -29.27 -2.77
CA HIS A 721 -39.97 -30.19 -2.90
C HIS A 721 -39.34 -30.62 -1.56
N ILE A 722 -39.84 -30.09 -0.43
CA ILE A 722 -39.22 -30.24 0.89
C ILE A 722 -40.22 -30.88 1.86
N HIS A 723 -39.78 -31.94 2.57
CA HIS A 723 -40.50 -32.46 3.72
C HIS A 723 -39.96 -31.81 4.99
N ALA A 724 -40.70 -30.86 5.55
CA ALA A 724 -40.36 -30.16 6.80
C ALA A 724 -41.51 -30.36 7.81
N PRO A 725 -41.39 -31.27 8.79
CA PRO A 725 -42.47 -31.58 9.73
C PRO A 725 -42.73 -30.49 10.77
N ASP A 726 -41.73 -29.65 11.08
CA ASP A 726 -41.84 -28.53 12.02
C ASP A 726 -41.35 -27.24 11.36
N HIS A 727 -42.28 -26.36 11.00
CA HIS A 727 -42.03 -25.12 10.26
C HIS A 727 -43.06 -24.04 10.56
N VAL A 728 -42.70 -22.79 10.26
CA VAL A 728 -43.59 -21.63 10.29
C VAL A 728 -43.52 -20.95 8.92
N ILE A 729 -44.68 -20.66 8.34
CA ILE A 729 -44.81 -19.84 7.13
C ILE A 729 -45.57 -18.57 7.51
N THR A 730 -45.00 -17.41 7.19
CA THR A 730 -45.62 -16.10 7.39
C THR A 730 -45.82 -15.43 6.04
N ARG A 731 -47.06 -15.01 5.74
CA ARG A 731 -47.38 -14.23 4.54
C ARG A 731 -47.38 -12.74 4.85
N THR A 732 -46.67 -11.97 4.01
CA THR A 732 -46.76 -10.51 4.01
C THR A 732 -47.05 -10.02 2.59
N SER A 733 -48.10 -9.21 2.44
CA SER A 733 -48.50 -8.64 1.15
C SER A 733 -47.89 -7.26 0.94
N PHE A 734 -47.45 -6.99 -0.30
CA PHE A 734 -46.84 -5.73 -0.70
C PHE A 734 -47.53 -5.17 -1.94
N SER A 735 -47.59 -3.85 -2.03
CA SER A 735 -48.11 -3.12 -3.19
C SER A 735 -47.21 -3.20 -4.41
N SER A 736 -45.93 -3.55 -4.23
CA SER A 736 -44.95 -3.64 -5.31
C SER A 736 -43.90 -4.72 -5.02
N LYS A 737 -43.26 -5.24 -6.08
CA LYS A 737 -42.11 -6.15 -5.97
C LYS A 737 -40.94 -5.46 -5.29
N GLU A 738 -40.77 -4.17 -5.54
CA GLU A 738 -39.69 -3.38 -4.93
C GLU A 738 -39.82 -3.27 -3.40
N ASP A 739 -41.02 -2.98 -2.88
CA ASP A 739 -41.28 -2.94 -1.44
C ASP A 739 -41.02 -4.30 -0.78
N ALA A 740 -41.40 -5.38 -1.47
CA ALA A 740 -41.16 -6.75 -1.03
C ALA A 740 -39.66 -7.08 -0.95
N ILE A 741 -38.87 -6.66 -1.95
CA ILE A 741 -37.40 -6.82 -1.95
C ILE A 741 -36.78 -6.03 -0.78
N LEU A 742 -37.19 -4.77 -0.57
CA LEU A 742 -36.68 -3.95 0.54
C LEU A 742 -37.02 -4.58 1.90
N PHE A 743 -38.20 -5.20 2.04
CA PHE A 743 -38.54 -5.99 3.22
C PHE A 743 -37.60 -7.17 3.40
N VAL A 744 -37.38 -7.98 2.37
CA VAL A 744 -36.48 -9.15 2.44
C VAL A 744 -35.06 -8.73 2.80
N LEU A 745 -34.51 -7.67 2.19
CA LEU A 745 -33.17 -7.17 2.52
C LEU A 745 -33.07 -6.69 3.98
N LYS A 746 -34.17 -6.21 4.57
CA LYS A 746 -34.25 -5.81 5.97
C LYS A 746 -34.31 -7.02 6.91
N THR A 747 -35.09 -8.04 6.56
CA THR A 747 -35.31 -9.25 7.37
C THR A 747 -34.16 -10.26 7.24
N MET A 748 -33.50 -10.32 6.08
CA MET A 748 -32.39 -11.21 5.76
C MET A 748 -31.15 -10.39 5.33
N PRO A 749 -30.36 -9.83 6.26
CA PRO A 749 -29.21 -8.98 5.91
C PRO A 749 -28.14 -9.66 5.05
N GLN A 750 -28.02 -10.99 5.11
CA GLN A 750 -27.07 -11.76 4.30
C GLN A 750 -27.38 -11.71 2.80
N ALA A 751 -28.66 -11.51 2.42
CA ALA A 751 -29.08 -11.37 1.02
C ALA A 751 -28.46 -10.15 0.32
N ARG A 752 -27.83 -9.23 1.07
CA ARG A 752 -27.18 -8.02 0.54
C ARG A 752 -25.85 -8.31 -0.17
N LYS A 753 -25.05 -9.30 0.25
CA LYS A 753 -23.63 -9.50 -0.18
C LYS A 753 -23.42 -10.41 -1.39
N TYR A 754 -24.42 -10.52 -2.23
CA TYR A 754 -24.64 -11.68 -3.08
C TYR A 754 -23.79 -11.75 -4.38
N GLU A 755 -22.97 -12.78 -4.64
CA GLU A 755 -22.47 -13.06 -6.01
C GLU A 755 -23.40 -14.04 -6.74
N LYS A 756 -23.52 -13.88 -8.06
CA LYS A 756 -24.43 -14.52 -9.06
C LYS A 756 -25.11 -15.89 -8.77
N ASP A 757 -24.65 -16.73 -7.82
CA ASP A 757 -25.00 -18.15 -7.62
C ASP A 757 -25.44 -18.56 -6.17
N PHE A 758 -26.09 -17.68 -5.42
CA PHE A 758 -26.72 -17.92 -4.09
C PHE A 758 -28.29 -17.89 -4.11
N PHE A 759 -28.90 -17.41 -5.20
CA PHE A 759 -30.35 -17.22 -5.55
C PHE A 759 -30.75 -18.29 -6.59
N ARG A 760 -29.75 -19.04 -7.06
CA ARG A 760 -29.85 -20.33 -7.71
C ARG A 760 -28.76 -21.18 -7.10
N ASP A 761 -29.00 -21.72 -5.91
CA ASP A 761 -28.36 -23.01 -5.66
C ASP A 761 -28.94 -23.95 -6.71
N ASN A 762 -28.07 -24.47 -7.58
CA ASN A 762 -28.40 -25.51 -8.56
C ASN A 762 -28.81 -26.84 -7.89
N ASP A 763 -29.03 -26.85 -6.58
CA ASP A 763 -29.35 -28.04 -5.82
C ASP A 763 -30.84 -28.42 -5.94
N PHE A 764 -31.76 -27.47 -6.23
CA PHE A 764 -33.18 -27.77 -6.50
C PHE A 764 -33.97 -26.65 -7.20
N ASP A 765 -34.95 -27.03 -8.03
CA ASP A 765 -35.76 -26.11 -8.84
C ASP A 765 -36.71 -25.24 -8.00
N VAL A 766 -36.87 -23.96 -8.38
CA VAL A 766 -37.90 -23.07 -7.83
C VAL A 766 -39.28 -23.62 -8.23
N PRO A 767 -40.21 -23.84 -7.29
CA PRO A 767 -41.53 -24.40 -7.59
C PRO A 767 -42.31 -23.58 -8.62
N ASP A 768 -43.01 -24.26 -9.53
CA ASP A 768 -43.94 -23.63 -10.47
C ASP A 768 -45.00 -22.82 -9.70
N GLY A 769 -45.01 -21.49 -9.88
CA GLY A 769 -45.89 -20.57 -9.15
C GLY A 769 -45.17 -19.63 -8.17
N ILE A 770 -43.90 -19.90 -7.87
CA ILE A 770 -43.00 -18.99 -7.14
C ILE A 770 -42.18 -18.19 -8.16
N ILE A 771 -42.16 -16.87 -7.98
CA ILE A 771 -41.46 -15.94 -8.89
C ILE A 771 -39.97 -15.94 -8.60
N GLU A 772 -39.60 -15.87 -7.31
CA GLU A 772 -38.22 -15.76 -6.85
C GLU A 772 -38.10 -16.32 -5.41
N ARG A 773 -36.98 -16.98 -5.07
CA ARG A 773 -36.71 -17.54 -3.73
C ARG A 773 -35.38 -17.01 -3.19
N TRP A 774 -35.36 -16.53 -1.95
CA TRP A 774 -34.18 -16.00 -1.26
C TRP A 774 -33.88 -16.82 0.00
N ILE A 775 -32.74 -17.49 0.06
CA ILE A 775 -32.39 -18.43 1.12
C ILE A 775 -31.31 -17.83 2.04
N ASP A 776 -31.41 -18.03 3.35
CA ASP A 776 -30.33 -17.71 4.30
C ASP A 776 -29.34 -18.89 4.32
N ARG A 777 -28.06 -18.63 3.98
CA ARG A 777 -27.00 -19.67 3.98
C ARG A 777 -26.21 -19.67 5.28
#